data_AF-A0A924R062-F1
#
_entry.id   AF-A0A924R062-F1
#
_cell.length_a   1.000
_cell.length_b   1.000
_cell.length_c   1.000
_cell.angle_alpha   90.00
_cell.angle_beta   90.00
_cell.angle_gamma   90.00
#
_symmetry.space_group_name_H-M   'P 1'
#
loop_
_entity.id
_entity.type
_entity.pdbx_description
1 polymer ?
#
loop_
_entity_poly.entity_id
_entity_poly.type
_entity_poly.pdbx_seq_one_letter_code
_entity_poly.pdbx_strand_id
1 'polypeptide(L)'
;MTTLHKLSKLVVGALLGLIASISHAEDIDLFTNPPAAINASNAPVLLMVFDNRASFSANASETCLLGTPSTGTVATGTPTETDLSGKSGGIEQCAIFNVIQGLAVTADAKLKVGIMGLWATGSKDYLGNDCPNTTGEGGCLLYPVTPLTTSTKVALLTYIKNWTSSGNSLYNIKVNSSAGGPATQMQEAWAYLYGKTGLSGRDYASIQPPVGCSKYFVAYVGNNFGSSAKIVADSGTNPWSALAGTIGTAGMRANPAANALELTKIRPTVKDAITSCSPPPVITSGQTSEPNGWYADEWTRYMKDQNIQTYTVGLINNSCDSEFAWIMRSMADYGGGKYFETRNYTEIKAAFEAVFSEVQSVNSVFAAVSLPVSVNTQGTYLNQVFVGMFRPDPDGLPRWAGNLKQYKLGFLNSTFQLLDADGAAALSSSGSDFIAECARSFWTPPLPTIALPSTDTYWSAYVEPNCQGRDPRSNTPDGNMVEKGGQAYMLRSANPATRNVTTCAAGACTTLSSFGAGASTLIDWQRGKNVGPSTGVGAEVPAMLGTTGITSTDMRPSAHGDVVHSRPMAINFGTDAIPKVVVFYGGNDGVLRAINGNRNTAFNSVAAGAELWSFVPPEFYSKIQRIRDNTPAVNTPSVVGSANNKDYGMDGPVTGYVDPTDATKPAWIYAAMRRGGRALYAFSVDRTTLAVSAKWKKGCDSAGCMTGFEEMGQSWATPSIVKAAGYGSGASPLLIMGGGYDVCEDALGFNCTTPASGSTAGLKVQPAGLTGNRIYIMDADTGALLKTFKTFRGVVGDVLMLTDSAGLATYGYASDLGGDVYRISGLTANTPIGSTPPANWTITRVAVLGCNVPAALSAEAGTALAEPFGTNCTSPANRKFLYGPDVVVEGDIHYLMLGSGNREQPINMPTPATNNYFYVIKDKPTDASWLLSATNGNSCNGNDVLCQNSAAIPTSYACLSSSQADKKVFALPLAAYEQVVTSSITAFGTVYFSTNQPITPVAGSCTGNLGIARPYALNYKTLGSATKACGGAPFEVLTAGGLSPSPVVGKVKLDDGSIVPFCISCTGPLKPKKLDPDAGAQPSAKVKTYWYIKK
;
A
#
# COMPACT_ATOMS: atom_id res chain seq x y z
N MET A 1 -69.10 -2.76 -16.86
CA MET A 1 -68.25 -1.87 -16.03
C MET A 1 -67.77 -2.66 -14.83
N THR A 2 -66.55 -2.39 -14.36
CA THR A 2 -65.86 -2.96 -13.17
C THR A 2 -65.51 -4.46 -13.16
N THR A 3 -64.53 -4.87 -13.99
CA THR A 3 -63.65 -6.04 -13.67
C THR A 3 -62.37 -6.16 -14.51
N LEU A 4 -62.13 -5.33 -15.54
CA LEU A 4 -60.94 -5.46 -16.41
C LEU A 4 -59.76 -4.50 -16.13
N HIS A 5 -59.81 -3.66 -15.09
CA HIS A 5 -58.77 -2.62 -14.83
C HIS A 5 -57.79 -2.93 -13.68
N LYS A 6 -57.81 -4.14 -13.10
CA LYS A 6 -56.95 -4.50 -11.97
C LYS A 6 -55.83 -5.51 -12.26
N LEU A 7 -55.81 -6.18 -13.41
CA LEU A 7 -54.73 -7.13 -13.74
C LEU A 7 -53.53 -6.50 -14.49
N SER A 8 -53.68 -5.34 -15.12
CA SER A 8 -52.61 -4.70 -15.90
C SER A 8 -51.58 -3.92 -15.06
N LYS A 9 -51.85 -3.71 -13.76
CA LYS A 9 -50.94 -3.01 -12.84
C LYS A 9 -50.07 -3.95 -11.99
N LEU A 10 -50.39 -5.24 -11.91
CA LEU A 10 -49.56 -6.20 -11.14
C LEU A 10 -48.42 -6.81 -11.96
N VAL A 11 -48.52 -6.84 -13.29
CA VAL A 11 -47.48 -7.44 -14.16
C VAL A 11 -46.40 -6.43 -14.57
N VAL A 12 -46.71 -5.12 -14.59
CA VAL A 12 -45.70 -4.07 -14.86
C VAL A 12 -44.89 -3.73 -13.59
N GLY A 13 -45.44 -3.92 -12.39
CA GLY A 13 -44.72 -3.73 -11.13
C GLY A 13 -43.76 -4.86 -10.75
N ALA A 14 -43.96 -6.07 -11.27
CA ALA A 14 -43.12 -7.23 -10.96
C ALA A 14 -41.95 -7.44 -11.93
N LEU A 15 -41.96 -6.82 -13.13
CA LEU A 15 -40.83 -6.85 -14.07
C LEU A 15 -39.82 -5.70 -13.89
N LEU A 16 -40.13 -4.72 -13.03
CA LEU A 16 -39.20 -3.65 -12.61
C LEU A 16 -38.38 -4.01 -11.36
N GLY A 17 -38.54 -5.22 -10.81
CA GLY A 17 -37.93 -5.66 -9.55
C GLY A 17 -36.66 -6.51 -9.65
N LEU A 18 -36.07 -6.67 -10.84
CA LEU A 18 -34.88 -7.50 -11.06
C LEU A 18 -33.94 -6.89 -12.12
N ILE A 19 -33.69 -5.58 -12.06
CA ILE A 19 -32.39 -5.09 -12.53
C ILE A 19 -31.43 -5.49 -11.42
N ALA A 20 -30.71 -6.60 -11.61
CA ALA A 20 -29.57 -6.89 -10.76
C ALA A 20 -28.66 -5.67 -10.79
N SER A 21 -28.63 -4.91 -9.68
CA SER A 21 -27.68 -3.82 -9.50
C SER A 21 -26.29 -4.43 -9.64
N ILE A 22 -25.63 -4.13 -10.76
CA ILE A 22 -24.31 -4.67 -11.09
C ILE A 22 -23.33 -3.98 -10.14
N SER A 23 -22.94 -4.69 -9.09
CA SER A 23 -21.83 -4.30 -8.23
C SER A 23 -20.50 -4.38 -8.98
N HIS A 24 -19.59 -3.48 -8.67
CA HIS A 24 -18.26 -3.37 -9.25
C HIS A 24 -17.26 -2.97 -8.17
N ALA A 25 -16.12 -3.63 -8.13
CA ALA A 25 -15.05 -3.26 -7.20
C ALA A 25 -14.30 -2.00 -7.66
N GLU A 26 -14.06 -1.05 -6.77
CA GLU A 26 -13.08 0.03 -6.97
C GLU A 26 -11.71 -0.36 -6.37
N ASP A 27 -10.65 0.38 -6.71
CA ASP A 27 -9.30 0.13 -6.18
C ASP A 27 -9.24 0.28 -4.65
N ILE A 28 -10.08 1.19 -4.14
CA ILE A 28 -10.30 1.37 -2.71
C ILE A 28 -10.92 0.15 -2.03
N ASP A 29 -11.65 -0.71 -2.75
CA ASP A 29 -12.37 -1.84 -2.15
C ASP A 29 -11.44 -2.92 -1.58
N LEU A 30 -10.17 -2.89 -2.02
CA LEU A 30 -9.09 -3.64 -1.41
C LEU A 30 -8.89 -3.25 0.07
N PHE A 31 -9.16 -1.99 0.41
CA PHE A 31 -8.93 -1.41 1.73
C PHE A 31 -10.22 -1.20 2.54
N THR A 32 -11.40 -1.28 1.92
CA THR A 32 -12.69 -1.03 2.59
C THR A 32 -13.39 -2.25 3.14
N ASN A 33 -12.97 -3.47 2.78
CA ASN A 33 -13.45 -4.67 3.47
C ASN A 33 -12.99 -4.57 4.93
N PRO A 34 -13.88 -4.18 5.86
CA PRO A 34 -13.45 -3.98 7.22
C PRO A 34 -13.11 -5.36 7.78
N PRO A 35 -11.96 -5.55 8.46
CA PRO A 35 -12.05 -6.33 9.67
C PRO A 35 -13.11 -5.60 10.49
N ALA A 36 -14.33 -6.16 10.54
CA ALA A 36 -15.47 -5.59 11.25
C ALA A 36 -14.98 -4.98 12.57
N ALA A 37 -15.40 -3.74 12.89
CA ALA A 37 -14.94 -2.95 14.03
C ALA A 37 -14.53 -3.86 15.20
N ILE A 38 -13.27 -3.75 15.64
CA ILE A 38 -12.71 -4.65 16.66
C ILE A 38 -13.62 -4.63 17.88
N ASN A 39 -14.36 -5.72 18.05
CA ASN A 39 -15.24 -5.98 19.18
C ASN A 39 -14.83 -7.32 19.80
N ALA A 40 -15.47 -7.70 20.91
CA ALA A 40 -15.11 -8.94 21.61
C ALA A 40 -15.21 -10.20 20.71
N SER A 41 -16.03 -10.21 19.64
CA SER A 41 -16.11 -11.35 18.72
C SER A 41 -14.95 -11.39 17.73
N ASN A 42 -14.40 -10.24 17.34
CA ASN A 42 -13.45 -10.09 16.22
C ASN A 42 -12.04 -9.62 16.63
N ALA A 43 -11.81 -9.39 17.93
CA ALA A 43 -10.51 -8.98 18.44
C ALA A 43 -9.40 -10.00 18.14
N PRO A 44 -8.19 -9.52 17.77
CA PRO A 44 -7.04 -10.39 17.52
C PRO A 44 -6.75 -11.29 18.72
N VAL A 45 -6.18 -12.46 18.46
CA VAL A 45 -5.87 -13.51 19.45
C VAL A 45 -4.36 -13.65 19.55
N LEU A 46 -3.81 -13.45 20.75
CA LEU A 46 -2.43 -13.74 21.07
C LEU A 46 -2.35 -14.92 22.04
N LEU A 47 -1.79 -16.03 21.58
CA LEU A 47 -1.46 -17.19 22.42
C LEU A 47 0.03 -17.13 22.78
N MET A 48 0.33 -16.97 24.07
CA MET A 48 1.70 -17.01 24.57
C MET A 48 2.06 -18.45 24.95
N VAL A 49 3.12 -18.98 24.36
CA VAL A 49 3.56 -20.38 24.55
C VAL A 49 4.90 -20.36 25.28
N PHE A 50 4.95 -20.88 26.50
CA PHE A 50 6.14 -20.84 27.35
C PHE A 50 6.91 -22.15 27.35
N ASP A 51 8.24 -22.03 27.28
CA ASP A 51 9.15 -23.09 27.67
C ASP A 51 9.33 -23.12 29.20
N ASN A 52 8.43 -23.82 29.87
CA ASN A 52 8.30 -23.91 31.33
C ASN A 52 9.10 -25.08 31.95
N ARG A 53 10.18 -25.55 31.30
CA ARG A 53 11.00 -26.70 31.74
C ARG A 53 11.88 -26.43 32.96
N ALA A 54 12.80 -27.34 33.28
CA ALA A 54 13.72 -27.24 34.40
C ALA A 54 14.45 -25.87 34.48
N SER A 55 14.78 -25.28 33.32
CA SER A 55 15.39 -23.96 33.22
C SER A 55 14.54 -22.85 33.82
N PHE A 56 13.21 -23.01 33.90
CA PHE A 56 12.26 -22.04 34.46
C PHE A 56 12.49 -21.76 35.97
N SER A 57 13.11 -22.70 36.70
CA SER A 57 13.53 -22.51 38.09
C SER A 57 15.03 -22.29 38.25
N ALA A 58 15.76 -22.01 37.17
CA ALA A 58 17.18 -21.70 37.24
C ALA A 58 17.38 -20.40 38.03
N ASN A 59 18.42 -20.34 38.86
CA ASN A 59 18.73 -19.16 39.65
C ASN A 59 19.04 -17.97 38.73
N ALA A 60 18.43 -16.83 39.03
CA ALA A 60 18.64 -15.56 38.38
C ALA A 60 18.95 -14.48 39.42
N SER A 61 19.76 -13.49 39.04
CA SER A 61 20.10 -12.36 39.91
C SER A 61 18.94 -11.38 40.12
N GLU A 62 17.89 -11.46 39.30
CA GLU A 62 16.73 -10.56 39.34
C GLU A 62 15.62 -11.11 40.24
N THR A 63 15.13 -10.28 41.16
CA THR A 63 13.99 -10.58 42.03
C THR A 63 12.69 -10.05 41.41
N CYS A 64 11.67 -10.90 41.34
CA CYS A 64 10.39 -10.54 40.75
C CYS A 64 9.43 -10.02 41.84
N LEU A 65 9.27 -8.70 41.88
CA LEU A 65 8.38 -8.03 42.85
C LEU A 65 7.12 -7.53 42.13
N LEU A 66 5.97 -8.13 42.43
CA LEU A 66 4.70 -7.79 41.78
C LEU A 66 3.71 -7.17 42.77
N GLY A 67 3.14 -6.02 42.38
CA GLY A 67 2.04 -5.38 43.09
C GLY A 67 0.73 -6.16 42.98
N THR A 68 -0.36 -5.60 43.48
CA THR A 68 -1.71 -6.18 43.35
C THR A 68 -2.25 -5.92 41.94
N PRO A 69 -2.78 -6.96 41.26
CA PRO A 69 -3.45 -6.82 39.96
C PRO A 69 -4.48 -5.69 39.97
N SER A 70 -4.45 -4.82 38.97
CA SER A 70 -5.43 -3.73 38.83
C SER A 70 -5.98 -3.59 37.42
N THR A 71 -7.12 -2.91 37.33
CA THR A 71 -7.79 -2.58 36.07
C THR A 71 -7.07 -1.44 35.31
N GLY A 72 -6.40 -0.52 36.02
CA GLY A 72 -5.63 0.61 35.46
C GLY A 72 -4.22 0.25 34.96
N THR A 73 -3.37 1.26 34.72
CA THR A 73 -2.02 1.11 34.15
C THR A 73 -0.92 0.76 35.15
N VAL A 74 -1.15 0.98 36.45
CA VAL A 74 -0.15 0.74 37.50
C VAL A 74 -0.70 -0.27 38.51
N ALA A 75 0.12 -1.27 38.85
CA ALA A 75 -0.19 -2.22 39.92
C ALA A 75 -0.42 -1.46 41.24
N THR A 76 -1.40 -1.90 42.03
CA THR A 76 -1.77 -1.22 43.29
C THR A 76 -1.10 -1.89 44.49
N GLY A 77 -0.88 -1.15 45.57
CA GLY A 77 -0.22 -1.68 46.78
C GLY A 77 1.30 -1.90 46.64
N THR A 78 1.93 -2.35 47.73
CA THR A 78 3.38 -2.56 47.80
C THR A 78 3.78 -3.81 47.01
N PRO A 79 4.79 -3.75 46.11
CA PRO A 79 5.33 -4.93 45.45
C PRO A 79 5.83 -5.98 46.46
N THR A 80 5.51 -7.25 46.22
CA THR A 80 5.91 -8.39 47.07
C THR A 80 6.63 -9.44 46.23
N GLU A 81 7.58 -10.15 46.84
CA GLU A 81 8.22 -11.31 46.23
C GLU A 81 7.19 -12.38 45.86
N THR A 82 7.33 -12.92 44.65
CA THR A 82 6.62 -14.12 44.18
C THR A 82 7.43 -15.39 44.45
N ASP A 83 6.82 -16.58 44.32
CA ASP A 83 7.52 -17.88 44.40
C ASP A 83 8.66 -18.01 43.36
N LEU A 84 8.57 -17.24 42.27
CA LEU A 84 9.55 -17.23 41.19
C LEU A 84 10.62 -16.14 41.36
N SER A 85 10.61 -15.38 42.45
CA SER A 85 11.66 -14.39 42.74
C SER A 85 13.05 -15.03 42.78
N GLY A 86 14.01 -14.44 42.07
CA GLY A 86 15.36 -14.98 41.97
C GLY A 86 15.47 -16.19 41.02
N LYS A 87 14.44 -16.45 40.20
CA LYS A 87 14.43 -17.52 39.18
C LYS A 87 14.23 -16.93 37.79
N SER A 88 14.73 -17.60 36.75
CA SER A 88 14.55 -17.17 35.35
C SER A 88 13.07 -17.09 34.94
N GLY A 89 12.21 -18.00 35.38
CA GLY A 89 10.76 -17.92 35.19
C GLY A 89 10.14 -16.71 35.91
N GLY A 90 10.82 -16.17 36.93
CA GLY A 90 10.47 -14.90 37.56
C GLY A 90 10.74 -13.70 36.67
N ILE A 91 11.77 -13.74 35.83
CA ILE A 91 12.05 -12.70 34.83
C ILE A 91 10.88 -12.61 33.82
N GLU A 92 10.46 -13.76 33.29
CA GLU A 92 9.32 -13.89 32.37
C GLU A 92 8.00 -13.48 33.03
N GLN A 93 7.72 -14.01 34.23
CA GLN A 93 6.54 -13.67 35.03
C GLN A 93 6.43 -12.16 35.23
N CYS A 94 7.53 -11.52 35.64
CA CYS A 94 7.55 -10.09 35.88
C CYS A 94 7.30 -9.30 34.60
N ALA A 95 7.96 -9.67 33.51
CA ALA A 95 7.84 -8.96 32.24
C ALA A 95 6.40 -8.96 31.75
N ILE A 96 5.79 -10.14 31.61
CA ILE A 96 4.44 -10.28 31.06
C ILE A 96 3.38 -9.70 31.99
N PHE A 97 3.53 -9.85 33.31
CA PHE A 97 2.66 -9.18 34.27
C PHE A 97 2.66 -7.67 34.04
N ASN A 98 3.84 -7.06 33.95
CA ASN A 98 3.96 -5.60 33.78
C ASN A 98 3.48 -5.13 32.41
N VAL A 99 3.70 -5.90 31.34
CA VAL A 99 3.14 -5.56 30.01
C VAL A 99 1.62 -5.58 30.05
N ILE A 100 1.01 -6.68 30.51
CA ILE A 100 -0.45 -6.81 30.58
C ILE A 100 -1.06 -5.76 31.52
N GLN A 101 -0.39 -5.46 32.63
CA GLN A 101 -0.79 -4.42 33.56
C GLN A 101 -0.79 -3.04 32.91
N GLY A 102 0.20 -2.76 32.04
CA GLY A 102 0.31 -1.52 31.28
C GLY A 102 -0.71 -1.37 30.15
N LEU A 103 -1.37 -2.45 29.71
CA LEU A 103 -2.37 -2.39 28.64
C LEU A 103 -3.64 -1.64 29.09
N ALA A 104 -4.07 -0.68 28.28
CA ALA A 104 -5.37 -0.02 28.46
C ALA A 104 -6.49 -0.96 27.99
N VAL A 105 -7.45 -1.25 28.87
CA VAL A 105 -8.60 -2.12 28.57
C VAL A 105 -9.91 -1.37 28.79
N THR A 106 -10.91 -1.69 27.97
CA THR A 106 -12.27 -1.14 28.05
C THR A 106 -13.29 -2.23 28.43
N ALA A 107 -14.58 -1.91 28.40
CA ALA A 107 -15.65 -2.91 28.52
C ALA A 107 -15.63 -3.87 27.32
N ASP A 108 -15.37 -3.35 26.12
CA ASP A 108 -15.14 -4.14 24.91
C ASP A 108 -13.66 -4.52 24.78
N ALA A 109 -13.38 -5.79 24.47
CA ALA A 109 -12.01 -6.29 24.33
C ALA A 109 -11.42 -5.91 22.96
N LYS A 110 -10.24 -5.29 22.96
CA LYS A 110 -9.44 -5.01 21.75
C LYS A 110 -8.43 -6.11 21.41
N LEU A 111 -8.29 -7.09 22.29
CA LEU A 111 -7.35 -8.21 22.19
C LEU A 111 -7.90 -9.40 22.98
N LYS A 112 -7.57 -10.62 22.57
CA LYS A 112 -7.79 -11.86 23.33
C LYS A 112 -6.43 -12.48 23.65
N VAL A 113 -6.23 -12.90 24.89
CA VAL A 113 -4.92 -13.40 25.36
C VAL A 113 -5.09 -14.78 26.00
N GLY A 114 -4.20 -15.72 25.66
CA GLY A 114 -4.12 -17.05 26.28
C GLY A 114 -2.68 -17.44 26.61
N ILE A 115 -2.53 -18.49 27.43
CA ILE A 115 -1.24 -19.02 27.88
C ILE A 115 -1.22 -20.54 27.73
N MET A 116 -0.15 -21.04 27.12
CA MET A 116 0.15 -22.46 26.99
C MET A 116 1.57 -22.74 27.50
N GLY A 117 1.78 -23.89 28.13
CA GLY A 117 3.10 -24.39 28.52
C GLY A 117 3.36 -25.78 27.94
N LEU A 118 4.53 -26.36 28.17
CA LEU A 118 4.71 -27.80 27.96
C LEU A 118 3.86 -28.61 28.92
N TRP A 119 3.44 -29.77 28.44
CA TRP A 119 2.83 -30.78 29.27
C TRP A 119 3.88 -31.59 30.06
N ALA A 120 3.56 -31.93 31.31
CA ALA A 120 4.17 -33.00 32.09
C ALA A 120 3.20 -33.54 33.15
N THR A 121 3.53 -34.68 33.76
CA THR A 121 2.74 -35.27 34.86
C THR A 121 2.49 -34.26 35.99
N GLY A 122 1.20 -34.05 36.31
CA GLY A 122 0.76 -33.09 37.33
C GLY A 122 0.55 -31.65 36.82
N SER A 123 0.77 -31.37 35.53
CA SER A 123 0.41 -30.08 34.92
C SER A 123 -1.10 -29.91 34.93
N LYS A 124 -1.56 -28.76 35.43
CA LYS A 124 -2.99 -28.45 35.54
C LYS A 124 -3.40 -27.43 34.50
N ASP A 125 -4.62 -27.55 33.98
CA ASP A 125 -5.25 -26.51 33.17
C ASP A 125 -5.88 -25.40 34.03
N TYR A 126 -6.45 -24.40 33.37
CA TYR A 126 -7.08 -23.24 34.02
C TYR A 126 -8.26 -23.57 34.96
N LEU A 127 -8.81 -24.78 34.89
CA LEU A 127 -9.86 -25.28 35.78
C LEU A 127 -9.29 -26.10 36.95
N GLY A 128 -7.98 -26.27 37.01
CA GLY A 128 -7.29 -27.12 37.99
C GLY A 128 -7.37 -28.62 37.67
N ASN A 129 -7.81 -28.99 36.47
CA ASN A 129 -7.82 -30.39 36.02
C ASN A 129 -6.44 -30.77 35.51
N ASP A 130 -6.05 -32.04 35.64
CA ASP A 130 -4.84 -32.53 34.97
C ASP A 130 -4.98 -32.35 33.46
N CYS A 131 -3.97 -31.74 32.84
CA CYS A 131 -3.93 -31.63 31.40
C CYS A 131 -3.93 -33.04 30.78
N PRO A 132 -4.81 -33.32 29.79
CA PRO A 132 -4.92 -34.62 29.15
C PRO A 132 -3.57 -35.10 28.63
N ASN A 133 -3.31 -36.39 28.81
CA ASN A 133 -2.09 -37.01 28.32
C ASN A 133 -2.31 -38.44 27.90
N THR A 134 -2.58 -38.64 26.61
CA THR A 134 -2.68 -40.00 26.05
C THR A 134 -1.39 -40.45 25.35
N THR A 135 -0.41 -39.55 25.18
CA THR A 135 0.76 -39.76 24.29
C THR A 135 2.12 -39.50 24.95
N GLY A 136 2.18 -38.73 26.04
CA GLY A 136 3.40 -38.36 26.76
C GLY A 136 4.07 -37.04 26.31
N GLU A 137 3.52 -36.35 25.31
CA GLU A 137 4.14 -35.21 24.60
C GLU A 137 3.11 -34.11 24.28
N GLY A 138 3.56 -32.90 23.92
CA GLY A 138 2.69 -31.78 23.54
C GLY A 138 2.61 -30.65 24.57
N GLY A 139 1.56 -29.84 24.46
CA GLY A 139 1.35 -28.67 25.33
C GLY A 139 0.20 -28.83 26.31
N CYS A 140 0.18 -27.95 27.31
CA CYS A 140 -0.89 -27.83 28.30
C CYS A 140 -1.47 -26.41 28.23
N LEU A 141 -2.77 -26.29 27.95
CA LEU A 141 -3.48 -25.02 27.95
C LEU A 141 -3.67 -24.52 29.38
N LEU A 142 -2.73 -23.70 29.84
CA LEU A 142 -2.64 -23.17 31.20
C LEU A 142 -3.67 -22.07 31.46
N TYR A 143 -3.94 -21.23 30.46
CA TYR A 143 -4.97 -20.19 30.51
C TYR A 143 -5.62 -20.05 29.12
N PRO A 144 -6.95 -20.19 29.00
CA PRO A 144 -7.62 -20.16 27.70
C PRO A 144 -7.58 -18.74 27.12
N VAL A 145 -7.59 -18.65 25.79
CA VAL A 145 -7.72 -17.38 25.08
C VAL A 145 -9.00 -16.69 25.52
N THR A 146 -8.84 -15.59 26.23
CA THR A 146 -9.93 -14.84 26.85
C THR A 146 -9.89 -13.39 26.35
N PRO A 147 -11.03 -12.80 25.96
CA PRO A 147 -11.09 -11.37 25.64
C PRO A 147 -10.57 -10.53 26.80
N LEU A 148 -9.60 -9.66 26.56
CA LEU A 148 -8.95 -8.83 27.55
C LEU A 148 -9.78 -7.57 27.83
N THR A 149 -10.75 -7.71 28.73
CA THR A 149 -11.61 -6.65 29.26
C THR A 149 -11.10 -6.21 30.63
N THR A 150 -11.77 -5.21 31.21
CA THR A 150 -11.46 -4.74 32.57
C THR A 150 -11.44 -5.87 33.62
N SER A 151 -12.41 -6.80 33.59
CA SER A 151 -12.52 -7.88 34.57
C SER A 151 -11.57 -9.04 34.30
N THR A 152 -11.42 -9.44 33.03
CA THR A 152 -10.58 -10.58 32.66
C THR A 152 -9.09 -10.24 32.72
N LYS A 153 -8.71 -8.97 32.52
CA LYS A 153 -7.33 -8.49 32.76
C LYS A 153 -6.88 -8.78 34.19
N VAL A 154 -7.71 -8.44 35.19
CA VAL A 154 -7.39 -8.67 36.60
C VAL A 154 -7.28 -10.16 36.90
N ALA A 155 -8.16 -10.99 36.33
CA ALA A 155 -8.10 -12.45 36.48
C ALA A 155 -6.81 -13.03 35.90
N LEU A 156 -6.41 -12.61 34.70
CA LEU A 156 -5.18 -13.04 34.05
C LEU A 156 -3.92 -12.59 34.83
N LEU A 157 -3.88 -11.34 35.27
CA LEU A 157 -2.79 -10.82 36.11
C LEU A 157 -2.71 -11.55 37.46
N THR A 158 -3.84 -11.89 38.05
CA THR A 158 -3.91 -12.68 39.29
C THR A 158 -3.37 -14.09 39.06
N TYR A 159 -3.71 -14.72 37.93
CA TYR A 159 -3.16 -16.02 37.55
C TYR A 159 -1.63 -15.96 37.41
N ILE A 160 -1.12 -14.99 36.64
CA ILE A 160 0.32 -14.82 36.40
C ILE A 160 1.07 -14.53 37.71
N LYS A 161 0.56 -13.63 38.56
CA LYS A 161 1.20 -13.28 39.83
C LYS A 161 1.41 -14.49 40.74
N ASN A 162 0.48 -15.44 40.72
CA ASN A 162 0.51 -16.60 41.61
C ASN A 162 1.34 -17.77 41.07
N TRP A 163 1.94 -17.66 39.87
CA TRP A 163 2.76 -18.74 39.32
C TRP A 163 3.82 -19.22 40.30
N THR A 164 3.92 -20.54 40.40
CA THR A 164 4.90 -21.24 41.24
C THR A 164 5.69 -22.25 40.41
N SER A 165 6.79 -22.69 41.01
CA SER A 165 7.71 -23.70 40.46
C SER A 165 7.58 -25.08 41.13
N SER A 166 6.68 -25.21 42.09
CA SER A 166 6.45 -26.44 42.85
C SER A 166 5.05 -26.47 43.47
N GLY A 167 4.64 -27.63 43.99
CA GLY A 167 3.34 -27.86 44.61
C GLY A 167 2.28 -28.39 43.64
N ASN A 168 1.20 -28.98 44.20
CA ASN A 168 0.07 -29.50 43.43
C ASN A 168 -1.03 -28.43 43.35
N SER A 169 -0.84 -27.42 42.51
CA SER A 169 -1.81 -26.34 42.31
C SER A 169 -1.88 -25.94 40.83
N LEU A 170 -2.97 -25.29 40.43
CA LEU A 170 -3.14 -24.74 39.08
C LEU A 170 -2.13 -23.61 38.74
N TYR A 171 -1.44 -23.10 39.75
CA TYR A 171 -0.41 -22.08 39.57
C TYR A 171 0.99 -22.67 39.42
N ASN A 172 1.18 -23.96 39.70
CA ASN A 172 2.46 -24.60 39.39
C ASN A 172 2.55 -24.83 37.89
N ILE A 173 3.29 -23.96 37.21
CA ILE A 173 3.46 -24.03 35.77
C ILE A 173 4.78 -24.67 35.38
N LYS A 174 5.69 -24.99 36.31
CA LYS A 174 6.98 -25.62 35.98
C LYS A 174 6.80 -27.10 35.67
N VAL A 175 7.51 -27.59 34.65
CA VAL A 175 7.64 -29.02 34.35
C VAL A 175 9.08 -29.52 34.56
N ASN A 176 9.23 -30.67 35.24
CA ASN A 176 10.53 -31.26 35.58
C ASN A 176 11.04 -32.30 34.56
N SER A 177 10.14 -32.95 33.82
CA SER A 177 10.46 -33.97 32.82
C SER A 177 9.36 -34.03 31.75
N SER A 178 9.63 -33.50 30.56
CA SER A 178 8.73 -33.54 29.42
C SER A 178 9.44 -34.17 28.22
N ALA A 179 8.77 -35.11 27.52
CA ALA A 179 9.33 -35.75 26.33
C ALA A 179 9.22 -34.87 25.05
N GLY A 180 8.46 -33.77 25.09
CA GLY A 180 8.22 -32.89 23.94
C GLY A 180 9.20 -31.73 23.80
N GLY A 181 9.53 -31.36 22.55
CA GLY A 181 10.26 -30.16 22.17
C GLY A 181 9.34 -29.03 21.65
N PRO A 182 9.90 -27.91 21.17
CA PRO A 182 9.13 -26.76 20.68
C PRO A 182 8.14 -27.12 19.56
N ALA A 183 8.44 -28.09 18.69
CA ALA A 183 7.53 -28.45 17.61
C ALA A 183 6.24 -29.08 18.15
N THR A 184 6.34 -29.86 19.23
CA THR A 184 5.17 -30.45 19.88
C THR A 184 4.26 -29.39 20.49
N GLN A 185 4.84 -28.30 21.01
CA GLN A 185 4.06 -27.15 21.51
C GLN A 185 3.44 -26.33 20.38
N MET A 186 4.17 -26.13 19.28
CA MET A 186 3.64 -25.40 18.12
C MET A 186 2.48 -26.17 17.46
N GLN A 187 2.58 -27.49 17.35
CA GLN A 187 1.45 -28.33 16.92
C GLN A 187 0.27 -28.18 17.87
N GLU A 188 0.50 -28.23 19.19
CA GLU A 188 -0.56 -28.09 20.18
C GLU A 188 -1.23 -26.72 20.09
N ALA A 189 -0.43 -25.66 19.92
CA ALA A 189 -0.90 -24.29 19.73
C ALA A 189 -1.78 -24.17 18.48
N TRP A 190 -1.33 -24.71 17.34
CA TRP A 190 -2.14 -24.81 16.13
C TRP A 190 -3.45 -25.57 16.39
N ALA A 191 -3.37 -26.72 17.08
CA ALA A 191 -4.53 -27.55 17.36
C ALA A 191 -5.55 -26.82 18.24
N TYR A 192 -5.10 -26.06 19.24
CA TYR A 192 -5.96 -25.25 20.08
C TYR A 192 -6.65 -24.13 19.29
N LEU A 193 -5.90 -23.38 18.48
CA LEU A 193 -6.42 -22.26 17.69
C LEU A 193 -7.44 -22.71 16.62
N TYR A 194 -7.35 -23.96 16.15
CA TYR A 194 -8.24 -24.53 15.13
C TYR A 194 -9.24 -25.58 15.64
N GLY A 195 -9.33 -25.78 16.97
CA GLY A 195 -10.24 -26.76 17.55
C GLY A 195 -9.98 -28.20 17.09
N LYS A 196 -8.71 -28.57 16.97
CA LYS A 196 -8.24 -29.92 16.60
C LYS A 196 -7.74 -30.67 17.83
N THR A 197 -7.22 -31.88 17.61
CA THR A 197 -6.59 -32.67 18.67
C THR A 197 -5.11 -32.35 18.72
N GLY A 198 -4.64 -31.87 19.88
CA GLY A 198 -3.22 -31.66 20.12
C GLY A 198 -2.47 -32.98 20.26
N LEU A 199 -1.14 -32.94 20.13
CA LEU A 199 -0.27 -34.08 20.38
C LEU A 199 -0.41 -34.61 21.81
N SER A 200 -0.82 -33.78 22.78
CA SER A 200 -1.20 -34.21 24.14
C SER A 200 -2.36 -35.24 24.18
N GLY A 201 -3.11 -35.34 23.09
CA GLY A 201 -4.37 -36.08 23.02
C GLY A 201 -5.59 -35.25 23.41
N ARG A 202 -5.42 -33.99 23.81
CA ARG A 202 -6.53 -33.09 24.12
C ARG A 202 -7.26 -32.69 22.84
N ASP A 203 -8.57 -32.90 22.83
CA ASP A 203 -9.47 -32.36 21.80
C ASP A 203 -9.90 -30.94 22.19
N TYR A 204 -9.59 -29.97 21.33
CA TYR A 204 -9.93 -28.56 21.53
C TYR A 204 -11.23 -28.13 20.84
N ALA A 205 -11.94 -29.01 20.13
CA ALA A 205 -13.12 -28.64 19.34
C ALA A 205 -14.18 -27.85 20.13
N SER A 206 -14.35 -28.14 21.41
CA SER A 206 -15.34 -27.50 22.30
C SER A 206 -14.84 -26.26 23.04
N ILE A 207 -13.52 -26.01 23.06
CA ILE A 207 -12.89 -24.94 23.84
C ILE A 207 -11.97 -24.04 23.02
N GLN A 208 -11.93 -24.23 21.70
CA GLN A 208 -11.21 -23.37 20.78
C GLN A 208 -11.64 -21.89 20.97
N PRO A 209 -10.72 -20.95 20.72
CA PRO A 209 -11.10 -19.53 20.69
C PRO A 209 -12.31 -19.31 19.77
N PRO A 210 -13.21 -18.36 20.06
CA PRO A 210 -14.41 -18.14 19.25
C PRO A 210 -14.07 -18.00 17.77
N VAL A 211 -14.70 -18.84 16.94
CA VAL A 211 -14.63 -18.77 15.48
C VAL A 211 -15.34 -17.51 15.00
N GLY A 212 -14.56 -16.46 14.79
CA GLY A 212 -14.99 -15.15 14.32
C GLY A 212 -13.83 -14.45 13.61
N CYS A 213 -13.93 -13.15 13.39
CA CYS A 213 -13.01 -12.40 12.54
C CYS A 213 -11.63 -12.07 13.12
N SER A 214 -11.09 -12.95 13.97
CA SER A 214 -9.87 -12.69 14.73
C SER A 214 -8.63 -13.09 13.95
N LYS A 215 -7.62 -12.22 13.89
CA LYS A 215 -6.25 -12.62 13.48
C LYS A 215 -5.61 -13.43 14.59
N TYR A 216 -4.87 -14.49 14.25
CA TYR A 216 -4.19 -15.35 15.21
C TYR A 216 -2.69 -15.07 15.25
N PHE A 217 -2.17 -14.98 16.46
CA PHE A 217 -0.76 -14.74 16.74
C PHE A 217 -0.29 -15.71 17.82
N VAL A 218 0.93 -16.21 17.66
CA VAL A 218 1.64 -16.99 18.67
C VAL A 218 2.89 -16.24 19.08
N ALA A 219 3.14 -16.13 20.38
CA ALA A 219 4.41 -15.65 20.92
C ALA A 219 5.05 -16.80 21.70
N TYR A 220 6.08 -17.42 21.10
CA TYR A 220 6.84 -18.49 21.75
C TYR A 220 7.94 -17.89 22.62
N VAL A 221 7.90 -18.15 23.93
CA VAL A 221 8.88 -17.71 24.92
C VAL A 221 9.78 -18.88 25.26
N GLY A 222 11.00 -18.84 24.73
CA GLY A 222 12.00 -19.84 25.03
C GLY A 222 12.90 -19.40 26.18
N ASN A 223 13.26 -20.33 27.06
CA ASN A 223 14.09 -20.06 28.23
C ASN A 223 15.40 -20.86 28.19
N ASN A 224 16.49 -20.18 27.81
CA ASN A 224 17.85 -20.70 27.82
C ASN A 224 18.73 -19.97 28.85
N PHE A 225 18.19 -19.80 30.05
CA PHE A 225 18.86 -19.10 31.13
C PHE A 225 19.57 -20.08 32.08
N GLY A 226 20.90 -20.03 32.13
CA GLY A 226 21.75 -20.82 33.04
C GLY A 226 22.61 -21.87 32.33
N SER A 227 23.64 -22.41 33.01
CA SER A 227 24.68 -23.28 32.44
C SER A 227 24.23 -24.70 32.05
N SER A 228 22.96 -25.04 32.25
CA SER A 228 22.40 -26.39 32.00
C SER A 228 21.17 -26.36 31.09
N ALA A 229 20.78 -25.18 30.61
CA ALA A 229 19.61 -25.04 29.75
C ALA A 229 20.00 -25.45 28.32
N LYS A 230 19.38 -26.52 27.84
CA LYS A 230 19.46 -26.99 26.46
C LYS A 230 18.05 -27.15 25.97
N ILE A 231 17.82 -26.75 24.73
CA ILE A 231 16.57 -27.12 24.08
C ILE A 231 16.57 -28.64 23.91
N VAL A 232 15.46 -29.32 24.20
CA VAL A 232 15.36 -30.77 23.97
C VAL A 232 14.82 -31.02 22.57
N ALA A 233 15.54 -31.84 21.80
CA ALA A 233 15.13 -32.36 20.51
C ALA A 233 13.66 -32.79 20.51
N ASP A 234 12.94 -32.65 19.40
CA ASP A 234 11.59 -33.22 19.30
C ASP A 234 11.69 -34.75 19.20
N SER A 235 11.83 -35.43 20.34
CA SER A 235 11.82 -36.91 20.44
C SER A 235 10.40 -37.45 20.58
N GLY A 236 10.14 -38.67 20.07
CA GLY A 236 8.89 -39.41 20.29
C GLY A 236 7.88 -39.40 19.14
N THR A 237 6.58 -39.49 19.46
CA THR A 237 5.46 -39.59 18.48
C THR A 237 5.49 -38.38 17.56
N ASN A 238 5.97 -38.58 16.33
CA ASN A 238 6.72 -37.54 15.65
C ASN A 238 5.85 -36.35 15.19
N PRO A 239 6.12 -35.10 15.62
CA PRO A 239 5.44 -33.89 15.14
C PRO A 239 5.57 -33.69 13.62
N TRP A 240 6.60 -34.26 12.98
CA TRP A 240 6.69 -34.36 11.53
C TRP A 240 5.56 -35.20 10.93
N SER A 241 5.23 -36.34 11.53
CA SER A 241 4.16 -37.20 11.02
C SER A 241 2.78 -36.55 11.17
N ALA A 242 2.60 -35.72 12.21
CA ALA A 242 1.44 -34.86 12.35
C ALA A 242 1.39 -33.80 11.23
N LEU A 243 2.52 -33.13 10.95
CA LEU A 243 2.62 -32.13 9.87
C LEU A 243 2.41 -32.75 8.48
N ALA A 244 3.03 -33.90 8.22
CA ALA A 244 2.90 -34.67 6.98
C ALA A 244 1.55 -35.40 6.83
N GLY A 245 0.68 -35.34 7.84
CA GLY A 245 -0.63 -35.99 7.82
C GLY A 245 -0.58 -37.52 7.89
N THR A 246 0.55 -38.10 8.30
CA THR A 246 0.78 -39.56 8.35
C THR A 246 0.62 -40.15 9.75
N ILE A 247 0.46 -39.32 10.79
CA ILE A 247 0.22 -39.80 12.16
C ILE A 247 -1.09 -40.61 12.24
N GLY A 248 -1.11 -41.69 13.04
CA GLY A 248 -2.25 -42.62 13.11
C GLY A 248 -3.57 -41.98 13.57
N THR A 249 -3.49 -40.96 14.44
CA THR A 249 -4.66 -40.25 14.97
C THR A 249 -5.06 -39.10 14.05
N ALA A 250 -6.21 -39.23 13.36
CA ALA A 250 -6.65 -38.26 12.36
C ALA A 250 -6.80 -36.83 12.89
N GLY A 251 -7.23 -36.65 14.14
CA GLY A 251 -7.40 -35.33 14.78
C GLY A 251 -6.09 -34.56 15.02
N MET A 252 -4.95 -35.25 15.03
CA MET A 252 -3.61 -34.66 15.24
C MET A 252 -2.93 -34.22 13.94
N ARG A 253 -3.50 -34.60 12.78
CA ARG A 253 -2.93 -34.28 11.46
C ARG A 253 -3.13 -32.82 11.12
N ALA A 254 -2.12 -32.19 10.52
CA ALA A 254 -2.26 -30.92 9.83
C ALA A 254 -3.45 -30.97 8.86
N ASN A 255 -4.29 -29.95 8.88
CA ASN A 255 -5.50 -29.86 8.05
C ASN A 255 -5.75 -28.41 7.58
N PRO A 256 -5.51 -28.09 6.29
CA PRO A 256 -5.11 -29.02 5.21
C PRO A 256 -3.73 -29.64 5.45
N ALA A 257 -3.47 -30.79 4.82
CA ALA A 257 -2.16 -31.44 4.92
C ALA A 257 -1.06 -30.52 4.36
N ALA A 258 0.12 -30.54 4.99
CA ALA A 258 1.24 -29.72 4.56
C ALA A 258 1.70 -30.07 3.13
N ASN A 259 1.99 -29.05 2.35
CA ASN A 259 2.47 -29.14 0.98
C ASN A 259 3.97 -29.50 0.90
N ALA A 260 4.49 -29.74 -0.30
CA ALA A 260 5.89 -30.15 -0.50
C ALA A 260 6.92 -29.13 0.01
N LEU A 261 6.63 -27.82 -0.07
CA LEU A 261 7.50 -26.77 0.47
C LEU A 261 7.43 -26.73 1.99
N GLU A 262 6.23 -26.87 2.57
CA GLU A 262 6.01 -26.92 4.03
C GLU A 262 6.64 -28.15 4.68
N LEU A 263 6.80 -29.24 3.92
CA LEU A 263 7.52 -30.44 4.31
C LEU A 263 9.02 -30.40 3.96
N THR A 264 9.55 -29.31 3.39
CA THR A 264 10.98 -29.24 3.10
C THR A 264 11.74 -28.77 4.34
N LYS A 265 12.59 -29.63 4.90
CA LYS A 265 13.40 -29.29 6.09
C LYS A 265 14.20 -28.01 5.88
N ILE A 266 14.05 -27.06 6.79
CA ILE A 266 14.78 -25.79 6.80
C ILE A 266 16.21 -26.07 7.25
N ARG A 267 17.17 -25.39 6.61
CA ARG A 267 18.60 -25.56 6.89
C ARG A 267 19.17 -24.25 7.41
N PRO A 268 20.05 -24.27 8.42
CA PRO A 268 20.72 -23.05 8.85
C PRO A 268 21.59 -22.48 7.72
N THR A 269 21.59 -21.16 7.60
CA THR A 269 22.34 -20.36 6.63
C THR A 269 23.35 -19.45 7.34
N VAL A 270 24.32 -18.92 6.60
CA VAL A 270 25.35 -18.01 7.16
C VAL A 270 24.74 -16.74 7.79
N LYS A 271 23.55 -16.30 7.34
CA LYS A 271 22.84 -15.14 7.90
C LYS A 271 22.35 -15.41 9.34
N ASP A 272 22.23 -16.67 9.72
CA ASP A 272 21.79 -17.12 11.04
C ASP A 272 22.92 -17.06 12.10
N ALA A 273 24.14 -16.72 11.68
CA ALA A 273 25.33 -16.59 12.54
C ALA A 273 25.44 -15.26 13.31
N ILE A 274 24.41 -14.41 13.29
CA ILE A 274 24.39 -13.08 13.94
C ILE A 274 23.49 -13.12 15.19
N THR A 275 23.78 -14.05 16.10
CA THR A 275 23.26 -14.05 17.48
C THR A 275 24.44 -13.83 18.42
N SER A 276 24.22 -13.41 19.67
CA SER A 276 25.33 -13.20 20.61
C SER A 276 26.04 -14.48 21.05
N CYS A 277 25.59 -15.64 20.59
CA CYS A 277 26.11 -16.97 20.91
C CYS A 277 27.27 -17.36 19.99
N SER A 278 28.41 -17.77 20.56
CA SER A 278 29.63 -18.07 19.82
C SER A 278 30.28 -19.42 20.21
N PRO A 279 30.81 -20.20 19.24
CA PRO A 279 30.70 -20.04 17.79
C PRO A 279 29.44 -20.72 17.23
N PRO A 280 28.97 -20.33 16.03
CA PRO A 280 27.79 -20.93 15.39
C PRO A 280 27.93 -22.44 15.19
N PRO A 281 26.82 -23.19 15.05
CA PRO A 281 26.87 -24.63 14.81
C PRO A 281 27.68 -24.95 13.53
N VAL A 282 28.62 -25.89 13.62
CA VAL A 282 29.41 -26.33 12.46
C VAL A 282 28.54 -27.25 11.60
N ILE A 283 28.09 -26.76 10.44
CA ILE A 283 27.39 -27.59 9.45
C ILE A 283 28.43 -28.30 8.57
N THR A 284 28.49 -29.63 8.64
CA THR A 284 29.26 -30.42 7.68
C THR A 284 28.38 -30.75 6.46
N SER A 285 28.91 -30.53 5.26
CA SER A 285 28.25 -30.81 3.99
C SER A 285 28.05 -32.32 3.81
N GLY A 286 26.96 -32.86 4.35
CA GLY A 286 26.66 -34.29 4.29
C GLY A 286 25.45 -34.72 5.11
N GLN A 287 24.97 -33.90 6.05
CA GLN A 287 23.76 -34.22 6.81
C GLN A 287 22.50 -33.87 5.99
N THR A 288 21.75 -34.90 5.62
CA THR A 288 20.50 -34.82 4.83
C THR A 288 19.24 -34.63 5.70
N SER A 289 19.43 -34.49 7.01
CA SER A 289 18.42 -34.20 8.02
C SER A 289 19.06 -33.36 9.11
N GLU A 290 18.32 -32.40 9.68
CA GLU A 290 18.55 -31.93 11.06
C GLU A 290 18.79 -33.17 11.94
N PRO A 291 20.04 -33.46 12.37
CA PRO A 291 20.37 -34.71 13.05
C PRO A 291 19.69 -34.82 14.42
N ASN A 292 19.20 -33.69 14.94
CA ASN A 292 18.60 -33.54 16.26
C ASN A 292 17.06 -33.48 16.23
N GLY A 293 16.41 -33.58 15.06
CA GLY A 293 14.95 -33.73 14.99
C GLY A 293 14.13 -32.49 15.39
N TRP A 294 14.59 -31.28 15.06
CA TRP A 294 13.84 -30.04 15.27
C TRP A 294 12.84 -29.80 14.14
N TYR A 295 11.56 -29.62 14.47
CA TYR A 295 10.50 -29.40 13.46
C TYR A 295 9.66 -28.14 13.69
N ALA A 296 10.07 -27.29 14.63
CA ALA A 296 9.23 -26.20 15.13
C ALA A 296 9.08 -25.08 14.09
N ASP A 297 10.14 -24.79 13.36
CA ASP A 297 10.14 -23.83 12.25
C ASP A 297 9.31 -24.31 11.06
N GLU A 298 9.31 -25.61 10.73
CA GLU A 298 8.36 -26.14 9.74
C GLU A 298 6.91 -26.01 10.18
N TRP A 299 6.61 -26.26 11.46
CA TRP A 299 5.28 -25.99 12.01
C TRP A 299 4.93 -24.51 11.92
N THR A 300 5.85 -23.58 12.25
CA THR A 300 5.57 -22.14 12.11
C THR A 300 5.37 -21.71 10.66
N ARG A 301 6.08 -22.31 9.69
CA ARG A 301 5.88 -22.06 8.26
C ARG A 301 4.49 -22.49 7.81
N TYR A 302 4.07 -23.69 8.23
CA TYR A 302 2.72 -24.19 7.97
C TYR A 302 1.66 -23.30 8.65
N MET A 303 1.86 -22.95 9.91
CA MET A 303 0.96 -22.07 10.67
C MET A 303 0.82 -20.68 10.02
N LYS A 304 1.89 -20.14 9.43
CA LYS A 304 1.85 -18.88 8.66
C LYS A 304 0.95 -18.98 7.44
N ASP A 305 1.02 -20.07 6.69
CA ASP A 305 0.14 -20.32 5.54
C ASP A 305 -1.32 -20.55 5.98
N GLN A 306 -1.53 -20.89 7.25
CA GLN A 306 -2.82 -20.87 7.94
C GLN A 306 -3.17 -19.51 8.58
N ASN A 307 -2.49 -18.40 8.24
CA ASN A 307 -2.70 -17.07 8.82
C ASN A 307 -2.46 -16.95 10.34
N ILE A 308 -1.59 -17.78 10.91
CA ILE A 308 -1.07 -17.61 12.28
C ILE A 308 0.34 -17.03 12.19
N GLN A 309 0.52 -15.80 12.66
CA GLN A 309 1.84 -15.17 12.71
C GLN A 309 2.58 -15.55 14.00
N THR A 310 3.85 -15.96 13.91
CA THR A 310 4.63 -16.41 15.07
C THR A 310 5.78 -15.45 15.40
N TYR A 311 5.78 -14.93 16.63
CA TYR A 311 6.88 -14.23 17.27
C TYR A 311 7.65 -15.19 18.18
N THR A 312 8.94 -14.92 18.37
CA THR A 312 9.76 -15.66 19.33
C THR A 312 10.50 -14.71 20.25
N VAL A 313 10.50 -14.99 21.55
CA VAL A 313 11.22 -14.24 22.59
C VAL A 313 12.15 -15.20 23.30
N GLY A 314 13.45 -15.07 23.09
CA GLY A 314 14.45 -15.92 23.72
C GLY A 314 15.06 -15.24 24.93
N LEU A 315 14.87 -15.79 26.12
CA LEU A 315 15.63 -15.41 27.32
C LEU A 315 16.96 -16.17 27.32
N ILE A 316 18.04 -15.44 27.05
CA ILE A 316 19.38 -15.99 26.79
C ILE A 316 20.40 -15.32 27.71
N ASN A 317 21.26 -16.10 28.39
CA ASN A 317 22.36 -15.56 29.20
C ASN A 317 23.75 -15.89 28.60
N ASN A 318 24.83 -15.57 29.31
CA ASN A 318 26.21 -15.72 28.81
C ASN A 318 26.67 -17.18 28.55
N SER A 319 25.86 -18.19 28.88
CA SER A 319 26.16 -19.62 28.66
C SER A 319 25.32 -20.22 27.51
N CYS A 320 24.98 -19.39 26.51
CA CYS A 320 23.93 -19.71 25.57
C CYS A 320 24.23 -20.85 24.58
N ASP A 321 23.15 -21.52 24.18
CA ASP A 321 23.14 -22.58 23.17
C ASP A 321 22.85 -22.00 21.79
N SER A 322 23.80 -22.15 20.86
CA SER A 322 23.68 -21.64 19.50
C SER A 322 22.55 -22.30 18.72
N GLU A 323 22.24 -23.57 18.99
CA GLU A 323 21.13 -24.29 18.34
C GLU A 323 19.77 -23.75 18.78
N PHE A 324 19.62 -23.38 20.05
CA PHE A 324 18.42 -22.75 20.59
C PHE A 324 18.16 -21.36 19.97
N ALA A 325 19.20 -20.51 19.90
CA ALA A 325 19.06 -19.19 19.31
C ALA A 325 18.70 -19.28 17.81
N TRP A 326 19.23 -20.28 17.12
CA TRP A 326 18.91 -20.57 15.72
C TRP A 326 17.44 -20.94 15.53
N ILE A 327 16.94 -21.97 16.22
CA ILE A 327 15.56 -22.45 16.01
C ILE A 327 14.53 -21.36 16.36
N MET A 328 14.80 -20.54 17.40
CA MET A 328 13.96 -19.39 17.75
C MET A 328 13.90 -18.34 16.63
N ARG A 329 15.05 -18.03 16.00
CA ARG A 329 15.10 -17.12 14.84
C ARG A 329 14.40 -17.72 13.62
N SER A 330 14.68 -18.99 13.32
CA SER A 330 14.06 -19.72 12.20
C SER A 330 12.54 -19.73 12.32
N MET A 331 12.01 -20.08 13.50
CA MET A 331 10.58 -20.03 13.80
C MET A 331 9.94 -18.66 13.55
N ALA A 332 10.62 -17.57 13.91
CA ALA A 332 10.11 -16.23 13.64
C ALA A 332 10.14 -15.87 12.15
N ASP A 333 11.27 -16.12 11.46
CA ASP A 333 11.46 -15.77 10.05
C ASP A 333 10.47 -16.54 9.15
N TYR A 334 10.29 -17.83 9.41
CA TYR A 334 9.38 -18.68 8.66
C TYR A 334 7.93 -18.57 9.16
N GLY A 335 7.71 -18.24 10.43
CA GLY A 335 6.40 -17.92 11.01
C GLY A 335 5.88 -16.51 10.71
N GLY A 336 6.69 -15.67 10.03
CA GLY A 336 6.31 -14.34 9.56
C GLY A 336 6.30 -13.26 10.64
N GLY A 337 6.80 -13.52 11.86
CA GLY A 337 6.92 -12.54 12.94
C GLY A 337 8.37 -12.11 13.19
N LYS A 338 8.71 -11.81 14.45
CA LYS A 338 10.05 -11.36 14.86
C LYS A 338 10.65 -12.24 15.95
N TYR A 339 11.97 -12.35 15.91
CA TYR A 339 12.77 -12.87 17.01
C TYR A 339 13.33 -11.74 17.87
N PHE A 340 13.07 -11.82 19.17
CA PHE A 340 13.62 -10.95 20.20
C PHE A 340 14.59 -11.75 21.05
N GLU A 341 15.87 -11.41 20.95
CA GLU A 341 16.90 -11.92 21.84
C GLU A 341 16.95 -11.03 23.09
N THR A 342 16.75 -11.61 24.27
CA THR A 342 16.57 -10.89 25.54
C THR A 342 17.40 -11.53 26.65
N ARG A 343 17.81 -10.75 27.66
CA ARG A 343 18.68 -11.24 28.77
C ARG A 343 18.09 -11.00 30.16
N ASN A 344 17.12 -10.11 30.26
CA ASN A 344 16.60 -9.59 31.52
C ASN A 344 15.13 -9.18 31.36
N TYR A 345 14.53 -8.81 32.49
CA TYR A 345 13.15 -8.39 32.58
C TYR A 345 12.82 -7.23 31.63
N THR A 346 13.70 -6.21 31.57
CA THR A 346 13.46 -4.99 30.78
C THR A 346 13.37 -5.30 29.29
N GLU A 347 14.24 -6.19 28.80
CA GLU A 347 14.28 -6.60 27.40
C GLU A 347 13.07 -7.49 27.03
N ILE A 348 12.66 -8.42 27.90
CA ILE A 348 11.43 -9.22 27.67
C ILE A 348 10.19 -8.33 27.68
N LYS A 349 10.12 -7.37 28.60
CA LYS A 349 9.01 -6.40 28.67
C LYS A 349 8.91 -5.61 27.36
N ALA A 350 10.02 -5.08 26.86
CA ALA A 350 10.05 -4.34 25.59
C ALA A 350 9.68 -5.24 24.40
N ALA A 351 10.14 -6.50 24.39
CA ALA A 351 9.78 -7.47 23.36
C ALA A 351 8.28 -7.75 23.34
N PHE A 352 7.67 -7.98 24.50
CA PHE A 352 6.23 -8.21 24.59
C PHE A 352 5.42 -6.95 24.27
N GLU A 353 5.82 -5.76 24.70
CA GLU A 353 5.19 -4.50 24.25
C GLU A 353 5.18 -4.44 22.70
N ALA A 354 6.33 -4.67 22.06
CA ALA A 354 6.42 -4.75 20.59
C ALA A 354 5.40 -5.74 19.99
N VAL A 355 5.33 -6.97 20.50
CA VAL A 355 4.37 -7.99 20.07
C VAL A 355 2.93 -7.52 20.26
N PHE A 356 2.56 -7.05 21.45
CA PHE A 356 1.19 -6.66 21.78
C PHE A 356 0.67 -5.50 20.91
N SER A 357 1.53 -4.59 20.47
CA SER A 357 1.09 -3.52 19.55
C SER A 357 1.01 -3.98 18.10
N GLU A 358 1.95 -4.77 17.59
CA GLU A 358 1.86 -5.28 16.22
C GLU A 358 0.59 -6.11 16.01
N VAL A 359 0.17 -6.83 17.06
CA VAL A 359 -1.11 -7.55 17.13
C VAL A 359 -2.33 -6.60 17.08
N GLN A 360 -2.20 -5.39 17.63
CA GLN A 360 -3.29 -4.40 17.76
C GLN A 360 -3.29 -3.30 16.67
N SER A 361 -2.22 -3.15 15.89
CA SER A 361 -2.06 -2.08 14.90
C SER A 361 -3.18 -2.12 13.84
N VAL A 362 -3.86 -0.99 13.69
CA VAL A 362 -4.85 -0.75 12.63
C VAL A 362 -4.14 -0.25 11.36
N ASN A 363 -4.49 -0.85 10.21
CA ASN A 363 -3.76 -0.68 8.94
C ASN A 363 -3.84 0.77 8.41
N SER A 364 -2.74 1.50 8.43
CA SER A 364 -2.55 2.72 7.63
C SER A 364 -2.28 2.36 6.16
N VAL A 365 -2.90 3.04 5.21
CA VAL A 365 -2.70 2.77 3.78
C VAL A 365 -2.00 3.94 3.08
N PHE A 366 -1.09 3.63 2.15
CA PHE A 366 -0.33 4.62 1.40
C PHE A 366 -0.90 4.80 -0.01
N ALA A 367 -0.86 6.02 -0.50
CA ALA A 367 -1.37 6.38 -1.83
C ALA A 367 -0.28 6.64 -2.86
N ALA A 368 0.75 7.41 -2.48
CA ALA A 368 1.79 7.88 -3.37
C ALA A 368 3.00 8.45 -2.64
N VAL A 369 4.18 8.35 -3.27
CA VAL A 369 5.45 8.97 -2.83
C VAL A 369 5.92 9.99 -3.86
N SER A 370 6.47 11.12 -3.41
CA SER A 370 7.14 12.09 -4.26
C SER A 370 8.39 12.69 -3.59
N LEU A 371 9.30 13.21 -4.42
CA LEU A 371 10.49 13.96 -3.97
C LEU A 371 10.57 15.28 -4.76
N PRO A 372 11.04 16.37 -4.14
CA PRO A 372 11.22 17.65 -4.82
C PRO A 372 12.43 17.59 -5.74
N VAL A 373 12.21 17.96 -7.01
CA VAL A 373 13.28 18.17 -7.98
C VAL A 373 13.89 19.55 -7.72
N SER A 374 15.21 19.63 -7.69
CA SER A 374 15.89 20.93 -7.68
C SER A 374 15.76 21.62 -9.04
N VAL A 375 15.43 22.91 -9.05
CA VAL A 375 15.48 23.74 -10.27
C VAL A 375 16.91 24.17 -10.63
N ASN A 376 17.90 23.93 -9.76
CA ASN A 376 19.28 24.41 -9.92
C ASN A 376 20.28 23.27 -10.16
N THR A 377 20.05 22.08 -9.62
CA THR A 377 20.91 20.90 -9.83
C THR A 377 20.14 19.79 -10.55
N GLN A 378 20.46 19.65 -11.83
CA GLN A 378 19.78 18.73 -12.73
C GLN A 378 19.92 17.26 -12.27
N GLY A 379 18.82 16.51 -12.31
CA GLY A 379 18.80 15.07 -12.06
C GLY A 379 19.06 14.64 -10.62
N THR A 380 19.13 15.57 -9.67
CA THR A 380 19.28 15.29 -8.24
C THR A 380 18.10 15.86 -7.45
N TYR A 381 17.43 14.99 -6.70
CA TYR A 381 16.36 15.34 -5.77
C TYR A 381 16.95 15.89 -4.48
N LEU A 382 16.28 16.89 -3.87
CA LEU A 382 16.55 17.19 -2.47
C LEU A 382 16.07 16.01 -1.62
N ASN A 383 16.72 15.80 -0.48
CA ASN A 383 16.44 14.68 0.41
C ASN A 383 15.14 14.85 1.20
N GLN A 384 14.00 14.95 0.53
CA GLN A 384 12.68 15.11 1.15
C GLN A 384 11.72 14.16 0.47
N VAL A 385 11.16 13.23 1.23
CA VAL A 385 10.23 12.21 0.73
C VAL A 385 8.85 12.53 1.27
N PHE A 386 7.92 12.91 0.40
CA PHE A 386 6.53 13.20 0.76
C PHE A 386 5.66 11.97 0.52
N VAL A 387 4.90 11.58 1.53
CA VAL A 387 4.06 10.38 1.52
C VAL A 387 2.61 10.77 1.80
N GLY A 388 1.74 10.60 0.80
CA GLY A 388 0.29 10.73 0.96
C GLY A 388 -0.27 9.51 1.68
N MET A 389 -1.07 9.74 2.72
CA MET A 389 -1.63 8.70 3.57
C MET A 389 -3.15 8.82 3.63
N PHE A 390 -3.80 7.67 3.74
CA PHE A 390 -5.23 7.58 3.98
C PHE A 390 -5.59 6.40 4.87
N ARG A 391 -6.75 6.52 5.52
CA ARG A 391 -7.35 5.44 6.30
C ARG A 391 -8.84 5.38 5.98
N PRO A 392 -9.33 4.28 5.39
CA PRO A 392 -10.75 4.04 5.28
C PRO A 392 -11.43 4.12 6.64
N ASP A 393 -12.65 4.63 6.65
CA ASP A 393 -13.48 4.60 7.85
C ASP A 393 -13.86 3.14 8.16
N PRO A 394 -13.68 2.65 9.41
CA PRO A 394 -13.88 1.25 9.77
C PRO A 394 -15.35 0.83 9.70
N ASP A 395 -16.28 1.79 9.75
CA ASP A 395 -17.72 1.56 9.65
C ASP A 395 -18.24 1.78 8.21
N GLY A 396 -17.33 1.95 7.25
CA GLY A 396 -17.66 2.17 5.83
C GLY A 396 -18.26 3.55 5.56
N LEU A 397 -18.05 4.54 6.44
CA LEU A 397 -18.61 5.88 6.29
C LEU A 397 -17.83 6.73 5.27
N PRO A 398 -18.46 7.76 4.66
CA PRO A 398 -17.84 8.50 3.56
C PRO A 398 -16.67 9.41 3.96
N ARG A 399 -16.52 9.78 5.24
CA ARG A 399 -15.44 10.65 5.71
C ARG A 399 -14.21 9.84 6.10
N TRP A 400 -13.24 9.77 5.20
CA TRP A 400 -11.97 9.10 5.45
C TRP A 400 -10.91 10.09 5.91
N ALA A 401 -10.05 9.62 6.80
CA ALA A 401 -8.91 10.40 7.26
C ALA A 401 -7.77 10.37 6.24
N GLY A 402 -7.04 11.47 6.14
CA GLY A 402 -5.78 11.50 5.40
C GLY A 402 -4.74 12.42 5.99
N ASN A 403 -3.53 12.35 5.43
CA ASN A 403 -2.41 13.20 5.81
C ASN A 403 -1.36 13.26 4.70
N LEU A 404 -0.49 14.25 4.77
CA LEU A 404 0.77 14.29 4.04
C LEU A 404 1.91 14.31 5.06
N LYS A 405 2.73 13.26 5.05
CA LYS A 405 3.90 13.14 5.92
C LYS A 405 5.18 13.30 5.13
N GLN A 406 6.20 13.88 5.74
CA GLN A 406 7.53 14.01 5.14
C GLN A 406 8.56 13.19 5.92
N TYR A 407 9.48 12.56 5.18
CA TYR A 407 10.61 11.76 5.67
C TYR A 407 11.87 12.12 4.86
N LYS A 408 13.00 11.45 5.13
CA LYS A 408 14.24 11.59 4.36
C LYS A 408 14.89 10.24 4.08
N LEU A 409 15.80 10.19 3.12
CA LEU A 409 16.68 9.05 2.85
C LEU A 409 18.00 9.24 3.60
N GLY A 410 18.65 8.14 3.99
CA GLY A 410 19.97 8.17 4.60
C GLY A 410 20.53 6.79 4.91
N PHE A 411 21.72 6.77 5.51
CA PHE A 411 22.32 5.56 6.03
C PHE A 411 22.12 5.49 7.54
N LEU A 412 21.60 4.37 8.03
CA LEU A 412 21.58 4.01 9.44
C LEU A 412 22.23 2.63 9.56
N ASN A 413 23.30 2.53 10.35
CA ASN A 413 24.15 1.33 10.48
C ASN A 413 24.58 0.77 9.11
N SER A 414 25.11 1.65 8.23
CA SER A 414 25.53 1.35 6.86
C SER A 414 24.44 0.83 5.91
N THR A 415 23.18 0.81 6.35
CA THR A 415 22.03 0.40 5.53
C THR A 415 21.31 1.62 4.99
N PHE A 416 21.19 1.70 3.66
CA PHE A 416 20.43 2.76 3.00
C PHE A 416 18.92 2.53 3.22
N GLN A 417 18.25 3.48 3.87
CA GLN A 417 16.85 3.33 4.26
C GLN A 417 16.13 4.68 4.40
N LEU A 418 14.81 4.62 4.58
CA LEU A 418 13.99 5.78 4.88
C LEU A 418 14.14 6.10 6.38
N LEU A 419 14.46 7.36 6.68
CA LEU A 419 14.67 7.88 8.03
C LEU A 419 13.60 8.91 8.38
N ASP A 420 13.27 8.95 9.66
CA ASP A 420 12.32 9.89 10.23
C ASP A 420 12.98 11.25 10.55
N ALA A 421 12.22 12.17 11.12
CA ALA A 421 12.68 13.51 11.45
C ALA A 421 13.73 13.54 12.58
N ASP A 422 13.85 12.47 13.36
CA ASP A 422 14.86 12.28 14.41
C ASP A 422 16.08 11.49 13.91
N GLY A 423 16.06 11.02 12.66
CA GLY A 423 17.12 10.22 12.05
C GLY A 423 17.06 8.73 12.38
N ALA A 424 15.97 8.27 13.01
CA ALA A 424 15.70 6.85 13.23
C ALA A 424 15.09 6.20 11.98
N ALA A 425 15.03 4.87 11.94
CA ALA A 425 14.36 4.16 10.84
C ALA A 425 12.86 4.52 10.80
N ALA A 426 12.39 5.01 9.64
CA ALA A 426 11.00 5.38 9.46
C ALA A 426 10.09 4.18 9.16
N LEU A 427 10.66 3.05 8.72
CA LEU A 427 9.93 1.83 8.41
C LEU A 427 10.05 0.82 9.56
N SER A 428 8.97 0.07 9.80
CA SER A 428 8.95 -0.95 10.83
C SER A 428 10.02 -2.02 10.58
N SER A 429 10.71 -2.42 11.64
CA SER A 429 11.65 -3.55 11.63
C SER A 429 10.97 -4.91 11.43
N SER A 430 9.63 -4.97 11.34
CA SER A 430 8.85 -6.22 11.16
C SER A 430 8.80 -6.78 9.75
N GLY A 431 9.45 -6.12 8.78
CA GLY A 431 9.33 -6.50 7.38
C GLY A 431 7.93 -6.27 6.80
N SER A 432 7.04 -5.60 7.55
CA SER A 432 5.71 -5.20 7.10
C SER A 432 5.73 -4.08 6.07
N ASP A 433 6.89 -3.46 5.84
CA ASP A 433 7.13 -2.32 4.94
C ASP A 433 6.25 -1.07 5.22
N PHE A 434 5.54 -1.04 6.35
CA PHE A 434 4.79 0.13 6.84
C PHE A 434 5.68 1.09 7.64
N ILE A 435 5.19 2.33 7.84
CA ILE A 435 5.82 3.31 8.73
C ILE A 435 5.86 2.72 10.15
N ALA A 436 6.99 2.87 10.83
CA ALA A 436 7.15 2.42 12.20
C ALA A 436 6.23 3.23 13.14
N GLU A 437 5.64 2.56 14.12
CA GLU A 437 4.73 3.14 15.12
C GLU A 437 5.32 4.40 15.80
N CYS A 438 6.60 4.33 16.18
CA CYS A 438 7.27 5.42 16.87
C CYS A 438 8.03 6.38 15.96
N ALA A 439 7.91 6.23 14.63
CA ALA A 439 8.52 7.16 13.68
C ALA A 439 7.89 8.54 13.84
N ARG A 440 8.72 9.59 13.74
CA ARG A 440 8.25 10.97 13.73
C ARG A 440 8.43 11.58 12.34
N SER A 441 7.33 11.91 11.66
CA SER A 441 7.43 12.63 10.40
C SER A 441 7.86 14.08 10.59
N PHE A 442 8.41 14.71 9.55
CA PHE A 442 8.66 16.15 9.57
C PHE A 442 7.32 16.90 9.70
N TRP A 443 7.37 18.09 10.31
CA TRP A 443 6.23 18.93 10.71
C TRP A 443 5.41 18.41 11.90
N THR A 444 5.62 17.17 12.32
CA THR A 444 5.19 16.70 13.64
C THR A 444 6.07 17.37 14.71
N PRO A 445 5.49 17.95 15.77
CA PRO A 445 6.26 18.57 16.83
C PRO A 445 7.21 17.54 17.47
N PRO A 446 8.41 17.96 17.90
CA PRO A 446 9.28 17.09 18.67
C PRO A 446 8.56 16.65 19.95
N LEU A 447 9.00 15.53 20.51
CA LEU A 447 8.39 14.95 21.69
C LEU A 447 8.30 15.98 22.82
N PRO A 448 7.11 16.24 23.40
CA PRO A 448 7.03 17.05 24.59
C PRO A 448 7.66 16.28 25.75
N THR A 449 8.45 16.97 26.57
CA THR A 449 8.94 16.44 27.86
C THR A 449 7.88 16.54 28.97
N ILE A 450 6.65 16.96 28.65
CA ILE A 450 5.59 17.32 29.60
C ILE A 450 4.27 16.66 29.19
N ALA A 451 3.50 16.16 30.17
CA ALA A 451 2.15 15.64 29.99
C ALA A 451 1.22 16.69 29.37
N LEU A 452 0.42 16.31 28.38
CA LEU A 452 -0.64 17.16 27.86
C LEU A 452 -1.79 17.24 28.90
N PRO A 453 -2.54 18.36 28.95
CA PRO A 453 -3.74 18.46 29.79
C PRO A 453 -4.71 17.30 29.49
N SER A 454 -5.48 16.87 30.50
CA SER A 454 -6.33 15.67 30.41
C SER A 454 -7.51 15.75 29.41
N THR A 455 -7.60 16.82 28.63
CA THR A 455 -8.76 17.20 27.81
C THR A 455 -8.59 16.93 26.31
N ASP A 456 -7.41 16.53 25.82
CA ASP A 456 -7.29 16.06 24.43
C ASP A 456 -7.84 14.63 24.28
N THR A 457 -9.17 14.53 24.25
CA THR A 457 -9.88 13.25 24.19
C THR A 457 -10.02 12.71 22.78
N TYR A 458 -9.64 13.49 21.74
CA TYR A 458 -9.74 12.99 20.37
C TYR A 458 -8.78 11.81 20.16
N TRP A 459 -7.56 11.92 20.66
CA TRP A 459 -6.52 10.90 20.52
C TRP A 459 -6.59 9.79 21.57
N SER A 460 -7.43 9.89 22.60
CA SER A 460 -7.46 8.90 23.69
C SER A 460 -7.91 7.51 23.25
N ALA A 461 -8.59 7.39 22.11
CA ALA A 461 -8.94 6.12 21.49
C ALA A 461 -7.85 5.58 20.52
N TYR A 462 -6.87 6.42 20.17
CA TYR A 462 -5.80 6.23 19.18
C TYR A 462 -4.43 6.18 19.87
N VAL A 463 -4.31 5.27 20.84
CA VAL A 463 -3.13 5.10 21.70
C VAL A 463 -2.12 4.17 21.04
N GLU A 464 -0.89 4.66 20.82
CA GLU A 464 0.27 3.84 20.45
C GLU A 464 0.91 3.28 21.72
N PRO A 465 0.70 1.99 22.06
CA PRO A 465 1.09 1.44 23.36
C PRO A 465 2.62 1.38 23.57
N ASN A 466 3.40 1.44 22.48
CA ASN A 466 4.80 1.03 22.50
C ASN A 466 5.83 2.16 22.52
N CYS A 467 5.40 3.40 22.32
CA CYS A 467 6.32 4.52 22.38
C CYS A 467 6.46 4.97 23.84
N GLN A 468 7.29 4.23 24.61
CA GLN A 468 7.45 4.39 26.07
C GLN A 468 7.64 5.86 26.49
N GLY A 469 6.98 6.25 27.60
CA GLY A 469 7.12 7.56 28.24
C GLY A 469 6.32 8.70 27.59
N ARG A 470 5.34 8.40 26.74
CA ARG A 470 4.62 9.40 25.92
C ARG A 470 3.13 9.39 26.20
N ASP A 471 2.52 10.57 26.17
CA ASP A 471 1.07 10.70 26.36
C ASP A 471 0.35 10.12 25.12
N PRO A 472 -0.54 9.12 25.28
CA PRO A 472 -1.30 8.55 24.16
C PRO A 472 -2.18 9.57 23.43
N ARG A 473 -2.48 10.68 24.11
CA ARG A 473 -3.23 11.82 23.55
C ARG A 473 -2.35 12.80 22.76
N SER A 474 -1.06 12.51 22.60
CA SER A 474 -0.12 13.35 21.86
C SER A 474 -0.24 13.17 20.34
N ASN A 475 0.06 14.26 19.61
CA ASN A 475 0.27 14.23 18.16
C ASN A 475 1.66 13.69 17.77
N THR A 476 2.53 13.39 18.74
CA THR A 476 3.91 12.93 18.51
C THR A 476 4.29 11.76 19.44
N PRO A 477 4.95 10.70 18.94
CA PRO A 477 5.24 10.45 17.53
C PRO A 477 3.92 10.21 16.78
N ASP A 478 3.96 10.36 15.47
CA ASP A 478 2.77 10.22 14.64
C ASP A 478 2.73 8.92 13.85
N GLY A 479 3.87 8.27 13.64
CA GLY A 479 3.97 6.88 13.18
C GLY A 479 3.11 6.52 11.98
N ASN A 480 2.55 5.31 12.04
CA ASN A 480 1.55 4.79 11.12
C ASN A 480 0.19 5.50 11.23
N MET A 481 -0.10 6.21 12.32
CA MET A 481 -1.39 6.90 12.49
C MET A 481 -1.57 8.04 11.50
N VAL A 482 -2.54 7.88 10.60
CA VAL A 482 -2.78 8.81 9.49
C VAL A 482 -3.10 10.20 10.04
N GLU A 483 -4.03 10.30 10.98
CA GLU A 483 -4.56 11.55 11.49
C GLU A 483 -3.55 12.35 12.33
N LYS A 484 -2.54 11.71 12.92
CA LYS A 484 -1.54 12.35 13.79
C LYS A 484 -0.40 12.97 12.98
N GLY A 485 0.17 14.04 13.52
CA GLY A 485 1.38 14.68 12.98
C GLY A 485 1.27 15.19 11.54
N GLY A 486 2.43 15.41 10.91
CA GLY A 486 2.55 15.83 9.53
C GLY A 486 1.78 17.11 9.18
N GLN A 487 1.28 17.19 7.95
CA GLN A 487 0.49 18.33 7.49
C GLN A 487 -0.84 18.43 8.23
N ALA A 488 -1.49 17.30 8.56
CA ALA A 488 -2.78 17.31 9.25
C ALA A 488 -2.68 18.03 10.62
N TYR A 489 -1.57 17.84 11.35
CA TYR A 489 -1.28 18.61 12.57
C TYR A 489 -1.12 20.12 12.30
N MET A 490 -0.36 20.47 11.25
CA MET A 490 -0.17 21.88 10.86
C MET A 490 -1.49 22.54 10.46
N LEU A 491 -2.36 21.81 9.77
CA LEU A 491 -3.69 22.28 9.39
C LEU A 491 -4.58 22.49 10.62
N ARG A 492 -4.57 21.55 11.57
CA ARG A 492 -5.29 21.70 12.84
C ARG A 492 -4.84 22.94 13.61
N SER A 493 -3.55 23.25 13.56
CA SER A 493 -2.95 24.44 14.19
C SER A 493 -3.31 25.77 13.52
N ALA A 494 -4.00 25.75 12.37
CA ALA A 494 -4.43 26.96 11.69
C ALA A 494 -5.81 27.44 12.15
N ASN A 495 -6.04 28.75 12.13
CA ASN A 495 -7.37 29.33 12.33
C ASN A 495 -8.20 29.20 11.03
N PRO A 496 -9.31 28.43 11.02
CA PRO A 496 -10.13 28.26 9.82
C PRO A 496 -10.68 29.57 9.24
N ALA A 497 -10.92 30.59 10.08
CA ALA A 497 -11.47 31.87 9.64
C ALA A 497 -10.48 32.68 8.77
N THR A 498 -9.18 32.52 9.02
CA THR A 498 -8.11 33.26 8.32
C THR A 498 -7.37 32.42 7.28
N ARG A 499 -7.74 31.14 7.09
CA ARG A 499 -7.17 30.30 6.01
C ARG A 499 -7.38 30.93 4.64
N ASN A 500 -6.34 30.95 3.82
CA ASN A 500 -6.44 31.38 2.42
C ASN A 500 -7.04 30.26 1.55
N VAL A 501 -8.37 30.14 1.60
CA VAL A 501 -9.13 29.18 0.79
C VAL A 501 -9.77 29.92 -0.38
N THR A 502 -9.50 29.45 -1.59
CA THR A 502 -9.96 30.04 -2.84
C THR A 502 -10.92 29.11 -3.59
N THR A 503 -11.68 29.68 -4.51
CA THR A 503 -12.53 28.97 -5.46
C THR A 503 -12.71 29.83 -6.72
N CYS A 504 -13.53 29.40 -7.67
CA CYS A 504 -13.92 30.19 -8.82
C CYS A 504 -15.36 29.86 -9.23
N ALA A 505 -15.93 30.64 -10.15
CA ALA A 505 -17.21 30.28 -10.76
C ALA A 505 -17.07 29.04 -11.65
N ALA A 506 -18.16 28.27 -11.79
CA ALA A 506 -18.26 27.22 -12.79
C ALA A 506 -18.05 27.79 -14.22
N GLY A 507 -17.61 26.96 -15.15
CA GLY A 507 -17.17 27.34 -16.48
C GLY A 507 -15.65 27.54 -16.56
N ALA A 508 -15.18 28.62 -17.20
CA ALA A 508 -13.77 28.76 -17.58
C ALA A 508 -12.77 28.96 -16.43
N CYS A 509 -13.22 29.32 -15.22
CA CYS A 509 -12.39 29.54 -14.03
C CYS A 509 -11.13 30.39 -14.32
N THR A 510 -11.30 31.61 -14.79
CA THR A 510 -10.18 32.53 -15.14
C THR A 510 -9.82 33.49 -14.01
N THR A 511 -10.56 33.49 -12.90
CA THR A 511 -10.32 34.35 -11.74
C THR A 511 -10.62 33.60 -10.46
N LEU A 512 -9.73 33.73 -9.47
CA LEU A 512 -9.95 33.18 -8.14
C LEU A 512 -10.75 34.17 -7.29
N SER A 513 -11.61 33.62 -6.46
CA SER A 513 -12.42 34.31 -5.46
C SER A 513 -12.22 33.63 -4.10
N SER A 514 -12.48 34.36 -3.01
CA SER A 514 -12.38 33.77 -1.67
C SER A 514 -13.52 32.78 -1.45
N PHE A 515 -13.18 31.59 -0.94
CA PHE A 515 -14.15 30.64 -0.39
C PHE A 515 -14.41 31.05 1.07
N GLY A 516 -15.22 32.10 1.26
CA GLY A 516 -15.27 32.92 2.48
C GLY A 516 -16.02 32.30 3.68
N ALA A 517 -15.63 32.67 4.92
CA ALA A 517 -16.30 32.22 6.15
C ALA A 517 -17.64 32.92 6.36
N GLY A 518 -18.55 32.23 7.04
CA GLY A 518 -19.89 32.75 7.36
C GLY A 518 -20.85 32.77 6.17
N ALA A 519 -20.40 32.32 4.99
CA ALA A 519 -21.25 32.23 3.79
C ALA A 519 -22.33 31.13 3.93
N SER A 520 -21.98 29.99 4.55
CA SER A 520 -22.92 28.95 4.97
C SER A 520 -22.24 27.98 5.96
N THR A 521 -23.03 27.17 6.65
CA THR A 521 -22.50 26.11 7.54
C THR A 521 -21.68 25.07 6.78
N LEU A 522 -22.03 24.76 5.52
CA LEU A 522 -21.26 23.85 4.67
C LEU A 522 -19.91 24.45 4.27
N ILE A 523 -19.88 25.73 3.90
CA ILE A 523 -18.62 26.42 3.57
C ILE A 523 -17.73 26.52 4.79
N ASP A 524 -18.28 26.91 5.94
CA ASP A 524 -17.53 26.98 7.19
C ASP A 524 -16.96 25.61 7.60
N TRP A 525 -17.76 24.55 7.47
CA TRP A 525 -17.28 23.18 7.70
C TRP A 525 -16.16 22.84 6.71
N GLN A 526 -16.36 23.04 5.41
CA GLN A 526 -15.34 22.76 4.40
C GLN A 526 -14.03 23.52 4.64
N ARG A 527 -14.09 24.78 5.09
CA ARG A 527 -12.91 25.59 5.46
C ARG A 527 -12.17 25.07 6.68
N GLY A 528 -12.79 24.24 7.50
CA GLY A 528 -12.13 23.74 8.71
C GLY A 528 -12.96 23.76 9.97
N LYS A 529 -13.94 24.67 10.09
CA LYS A 529 -14.60 24.90 11.38
C LYS A 529 -15.33 23.65 11.86
N ASN A 530 -15.28 23.41 13.17
CA ASN A 530 -16.06 22.35 13.79
C ASN A 530 -17.54 22.73 13.96
N VAL A 531 -18.24 22.95 12.83
CA VAL A 531 -19.68 23.25 12.74
C VAL A 531 -20.48 22.10 12.11
N GLY A 532 -19.96 20.87 12.28
CA GLY A 532 -20.63 19.62 11.91
C GLY A 532 -21.78 19.27 12.86
N PRO A 533 -22.44 18.13 12.65
CA PRO A 533 -23.36 17.57 13.63
C PRO A 533 -22.70 17.45 15.02
N SER A 534 -23.43 17.75 16.10
CA SER A 534 -22.92 17.61 17.47
C SER A 534 -23.12 16.21 18.07
N THR A 535 -23.91 15.36 17.39
CA THR A 535 -24.25 13.98 17.79
C THR A 535 -24.32 13.07 16.57
N GLY A 536 -24.18 11.76 16.77
CA GLY A 536 -24.24 10.75 15.70
C GLY A 536 -22.92 10.57 14.94
N VAL A 537 -22.96 9.81 13.84
CA VAL A 537 -21.75 9.38 13.08
C VAL A 537 -20.94 10.52 12.44
N GLY A 538 -21.55 11.70 12.28
CA GLY A 538 -20.88 12.89 11.76
C GLY A 538 -20.22 13.77 12.83
N ALA A 539 -20.40 13.46 14.11
CA ALA A 539 -19.93 14.27 15.21
C ALA A 539 -18.42 14.16 15.41
N GLU A 540 -17.77 15.32 15.57
CA GLU A 540 -16.34 15.42 15.83
C GLU A 540 -16.11 16.05 17.19
N VAL A 541 -15.56 15.25 18.12
CA VAL A 541 -15.13 15.76 19.42
C VAL A 541 -13.99 16.75 19.20
N PRO A 542 -14.03 17.96 19.80
CA PRO A 542 -12.92 18.90 19.72
C PRO A 542 -11.61 18.24 20.17
N ALA A 543 -10.59 18.25 19.30
CA ALA A 543 -9.22 17.89 19.69
C ALA A 543 -8.56 19.09 20.36
N MET A 544 -7.61 18.88 21.28
CA MET A 544 -6.80 19.98 21.79
C MET A 544 -5.53 20.15 20.93
N LEU A 545 -4.99 21.36 20.86
CA LEU A 545 -3.67 21.60 20.25
C LEU A 545 -2.79 22.28 21.29
N GLY A 546 -2.04 21.48 22.05
CA GLY A 546 -1.21 22.01 23.13
C GLY A 546 -2.02 22.38 24.38
N THR A 547 -1.84 23.58 24.93
CA THR A 547 -2.36 23.98 26.26
C THR A 547 -3.59 24.87 26.24
N THR A 548 -4.11 25.27 25.07
CA THR A 548 -5.34 26.08 24.95
C THR A 548 -6.56 25.23 24.58
N GLY A 549 -7.70 25.50 25.24
CA GLY A 549 -8.99 24.85 24.93
C GLY A 549 -9.57 25.30 23.59
N ILE A 550 -10.20 24.35 22.88
CA ILE A 550 -10.71 24.51 21.52
C ILE A 550 -12.24 24.74 21.54
N THR A 551 -12.70 25.69 20.73
CA THR A 551 -14.06 26.19 20.50
C THR A 551 -14.65 25.67 19.17
N SER A 552 -15.93 25.92 18.89
CA SER A 552 -16.56 25.59 17.58
C SER A 552 -15.98 26.37 16.38
N THR A 553 -15.13 27.36 16.63
CA THR A 553 -14.45 28.14 15.58
C THR A 553 -13.11 27.58 15.15
N ASP A 554 -12.59 26.59 15.88
CA ASP A 554 -11.32 25.95 15.61
C ASP A 554 -11.41 24.83 14.56
N MET A 555 -10.23 24.38 14.11
CA MET A 555 -10.12 23.36 13.09
C MET A 555 -10.64 22.00 13.59
N ARG A 556 -11.52 21.38 12.82
CA ARG A 556 -12.04 20.04 13.09
C ARG A 556 -10.93 18.98 12.95
N PRO A 557 -10.96 17.89 13.73
CA PRO A 557 -9.94 16.85 13.67
C PRO A 557 -9.74 16.21 12.29
N SER A 558 -10.84 15.99 11.55
CA SER A 558 -10.86 15.39 10.22
C SER A 558 -10.69 16.41 9.07
N ALA A 559 -10.19 17.63 9.35
CA ALA A 559 -10.06 18.69 8.36
C ALA A 559 -9.17 18.33 7.16
N HIS A 560 -8.29 17.34 7.34
CA HIS A 560 -7.48 16.77 6.28
C HIS A 560 -8.07 15.42 5.84
N GLY A 561 -8.72 15.41 4.69
CA GLY A 561 -9.26 14.19 4.09
C GLY A 561 -8.19 13.29 3.48
N ASP A 562 -8.63 12.12 3.03
CA ASP A 562 -7.82 11.08 2.41
C ASP A 562 -7.10 11.56 1.14
N VAL A 563 -5.78 11.31 1.08
CA VAL A 563 -4.94 11.46 -0.12
C VAL A 563 -4.76 10.04 -0.64
N VAL A 564 -5.62 9.59 -1.56
CA VAL A 564 -5.67 8.19 -2.02
C VAL A 564 -4.92 8.00 -3.34
N HIS A 565 -5.00 9.00 -4.22
CA HIS A 565 -4.50 8.90 -5.59
C HIS A 565 -3.72 10.13 -6.04
N SER A 566 -3.95 11.28 -5.40
CA SER A 566 -3.13 12.45 -5.66
C SER A 566 -1.67 12.13 -5.39
N ARG A 567 -0.83 12.40 -6.39
CA ARG A 567 0.62 12.28 -6.28
C ARG A 567 1.14 13.66 -5.92
N PRO A 568 1.69 13.88 -4.71
CA PRO A 568 2.20 15.19 -4.36
C PRO A 568 3.28 15.61 -5.35
N MET A 569 3.31 16.90 -5.67
CA MET A 569 4.31 17.49 -6.55
C MET A 569 5.03 18.58 -5.80
N ALA A 570 6.35 18.46 -5.68
CA ALA A 570 7.15 19.41 -4.93
C ALA A 570 8.13 20.14 -5.86
N ILE A 571 8.11 21.48 -5.81
CA ILE A 571 8.97 22.37 -6.60
C ILE A 571 9.82 23.21 -5.65
N ASN A 572 11.14 23.20 -5.82
CA ASN A 572 12.03 24.13 -5.14
C ASN A 572 12.10 25.47 -5.91
N PHE A 573 11.52 26.55 -5.39
CA PHE A 573 11.68 27.90 -5.95
C PHE A 573 12.93 28.64 -5.48
N GLY A 574 13.68 28.05 -4.54
CA GLY A 574 14.90 28.61 -3.96
C GLY A 574 16.16 27.98 -4.55
N THR A 575 17.25 28.02 -3.80
CA THR A 575 18.49 27.30 -4.14
C THR A 575 18.54 25.96 -3.41
N ASP A 576 19.53 25.11 -3.69
CA ASP A 576 19.74 23.90 -2.89
C ASP A 576 20.24 24.22 -1.48
N ALA A 577 20.98 25.32 -1.33
CA ALA A 577 21.50 25.78 -0.05
C ALA A 577 20.41 26.47 0.81
N ILE A 578 19.50 27.18 0.15
CA ILE A 578 18.37 27.88 0.78
C ILE A 578 17.09 27.43 0.06
N PRO A 579 16.59 26.22 0.38
CA PRO A 579 15.43 25.66 -0.30
C PRO A 579 14.16 26.46 0.00
N LYS A 580 13.37 26.66 -1.05
CA LYS A 580 12.01 27.22 -1.01
C LYS A 580 11.05 26.23 -1.64
N VAL A 581 10.86 25.08 -1.00
CA VAL A 581 10.05 23.98 -1.52
C VAL A 581 8.57 24.22 -1.29
N VAL A 582 7.78 24.23 -2.36
CA VAL A 582 6.30 24.26 -2.30
C VAL A 582 5.77 22.92 -2.79
N VAL A 583 4.83 22.33 -2.05
CA VAL A 583 4.21 21.04 -2.38
C VAL A 583 2.75 21.24 -2.73
N PHE A 584 2.35 20.69 -3.86
CA PHE A 584 0.99 20.72 -4.39
C PHE A 584 0.40 19.32 -4.40
N TYR A 585 -0.79 19.15 -3.82
CA TYR A 585 -1.50 17.88 -3.79
C TYR A 585 -2.97 18.11 -3.47
N GLY A 586 -3.84 17.19 -3.85
CA GLY A 586 -5.25 17.25 -3.47
C GLY A 586 -5.69 16.06 -2.63
N GLY A 587 -6.86 16.20 -2.01
CA GLY A 587 -7.51 15.16 -1.22
C GLY A 587 -8.96 14.94 -1.65
N ASN A 588 -9.54 13.83 -1.19
CA ASN A 588 -10.95 13.51 -1.41
C ASN A 588 -11.91 14.30 -0.52
N ASP A 589 -11.38 15.12 0.40
CA ASP A 589 -12.10 16.25 0.96
C ASP A 589 -12.30 17.40 -0.04
N GLY A 590 -11.89 17.24 -1.29
CA GLY A 590 -12.18 18.17 -2.38
C GLY A 590 -11.22 19.34 -2.48
N VAL A 591 -10.17 19.38 -1.68
CA VAL A 591 -9.28 20.54 -1.61
C VAL A 591 -7.96 20.25 -2.31
N LEU A 592 -7.59 21.09 -3.29
CA LEU A 592 -6.22 21.20 -3.78
C LEU A 592 -5.44 22.14 -2.85
N ARG A 593 -4.27 21.71 -2.39
CA ARG A 593 -3.45 22.42 -1.40
C ARG A 593 -2.10 22.78 -1.98
N ALA A 594 -1.60 23.96 -1.61
CA ALA A 594 -0.19 24.30 -1.70
C ALA A 594 0.34 24.54 -0.29
N ILE A 595 1.41 23.86 0.09
CA ILE A 595 2.00 23.96 1.43
C ILE A 595 3.48 24.35 1.36
N ASN A 596 3.99 24.90 2.46
CA ASN A 596 5.43 25.00 2.66
C ASN A 596 6.02 23.60 2.87
N GLY A 597 6.75 23.10 1.88
CA GLY A 597 7.37 21.78 1.86
C GLY A 597 8.75 21.69 2.52
N ASN A 598 9.31 22.79 3.01
CA ASN A 598 10.60 22.74 3.71
C ASN A 598 10.52 21.86 4.96
N ARG A 599 11.65 21.30 5.41
CA ARG A 599 11.67 20.46 6.62
C ARG A 599 11.38 21.26 7.90
N ASN A 600 11.90 22.47 8.00
CA ASN A 600 11.86 23.29 9.22
C ASN A 600 11.81 24.81 8.99
N THR A 601 11.99 25.29 7.75
CA THR A 601 12.15 26.72 7.44
C THR A 601 10.86 27.32 6.92
N ALA A 602 10.46 28.48 7.46
CA ALA A 602 9.24 29.20 7.07
C ALA A 602 9.38 30.00 5.77
N PHE A 603 8.25 30.29 5.09
CA PHE A 603 8.14 31.26 4.00
C PHE A 603 7.30 32.44 4.44
N ASN A 604 7.84 33.65 4.52
CA ASN A 604 7.06 34.86 4.82
C ASN A 604 6.07 34.64 5.98
N SER A 605 6.55 34.05 7.09
CA SER A 605 5.77 33.64 8.29
C SER A 605 4.91 32.37 8.19
N VAL A 606 4.82 31.71 7.03
CA VAL A 606 4.17 30.39 6.87
C VAL A 606 5.15 29.29 7.27
N ALA A 607 4.90 28.65 8.41
CA ALA A 607 5.73 27.58 8.96
C ALA A 607 5.88 26.38 8.00
N ALA A 608 6.96 25.60 8.15
CA ALA A 608 7.13 24.33 7.45
C ALA A 608 5.94 23.40 7.69
N GLY A 609 5.41 22.79 6.63
CA GLY A 609 4.20 21.97 6.65
C GLY A 609 2.88 22.75 6.67
N ALA A 610 2.89 24.07 6.86
CA ALA A 610 1.68 24.88 6.86
C ALA A 610 1.17 25.20 5.44
N GLU A 611 -0.14 25.37 5.32
CA GLU A 611 -0.80 25.72 4.06
C GLU A 611 -0.50 27.17 3.66
N LEU A 612 -0.07 27.35 2.40
CA LEU A 612 0.11 28.67 1.76
C LEU A 612 -1.23 29.16 1.21
N TRP A 613 -1.92 28.27 0.50
CA TRP A 613 -3.25 28.49 -0.05
C TRP A 613 -3.91 27.15 -0.37
N SER A 614 -5.23 27.17 -0.49
CA SER A 614 -6.02 26.04 -0.94
C SER A 614 -7.07 26.46 -1.97
N PHE A 615 -7.53 25.50 -2.76
CA PHE A 615 -8.55 25.70 -3.79
C PHE A 615 -9.62 24.61 -3.68
N VAL A 616 -10.90 25.02 -3.65
CA VAL A 616 -12.06 24.14 -3.68
C VAL A 616 -12.74 24.28 -5.05
N PRO A 617 -12.77 23.24 -5.89
CA PRO A 617 -13.44 23.29 -7.19
C PRO A 617 -14.97 23.26 -7.03
N PRO A 618 -15.74 23.99 -7.86
CA PRO A 618 -17.21 23.97 -7.83
C PRO A 618 -17.85 22.58 -7.94
N GLU A 619 -17.20 21.65 -8.66
CA GLU A 619 -17.65 20.26 -8.84
C GLU A 619 -17.78 19.49 -7.52
N PHE A 620 -17.12 19.94 -6.45
CA PHE A 620 -17.15 19.27 -5.17
C PHE A 620 -18.30 19.75 -4.27
N TYR A 621 -18.93 20.88 -4.57
CA TYR A 621 -19.86 21.54 -3.63
C TYR A 621 -21.02 20.66 -3.19
N SER A 622 -21.58 19.85 -4.11
CA SER A 622 -22.67 18.93 -3.80
C SER A 622 -22.26 17.75 -2.91
N LYS A 623 -20.95 17.47 -2.80
CA LYS A 623 -20.39 16.34 -2.03
C LYS A 623 -20.05 16.75 -0.59
N ILE A 624 -19.88 18.04 -0.33
CA ILE A 624 -19.51 18.58 1.00
C ILE A 624 -20.50 18.11 2.08
N GLN A 625 -21.79 18.13 1.79
CA GLN A 625 -22.81 17.77 2.76
C GLN A 625 -22.69 16.31 3.22
N ARG A 626 -22.52 15.37 2.29
CA ARG A 626 -22.41 13.94 2.65
C ARG A 626 -21.20 13.66 3.52
N ILE A 627 -20.06 14.29 3.23
CA ILE A 627 -18.85 14.13 4.04
C ILE A 627 -19.03 14.81 5.41
N ARG A 628 -19.68 15.98 5.48
CA ARG A 628 -20.03 16.67 6.74
C ARG A 628 -21.01 15.90 7.61
N ASP A 629 -22.00 15.26 7.01
CA ASP A 629 -23.01 14.51 7.76
C ASP A 629 -22.50 13.08 8.07
N ASN A 630 -21.46 12.64 7.34
CA ASN A 630 -20.84 11.32 7.39
C ASN A 630 -21.82 10.17 7.14
N THR A 631 -22.82 10.39 6.29
CA THR A 631 -23.91 9.46 6.00
C THR A 631 -24.59 9.83 4.67
N PRO A 632 -25.18 8.88 3.92
CA PRO A 632 -25.18 7.43 4.13
C PRO A 632 -23.79 6.79 3.91
N ALA A 633 -23.63 5.58 4.44
CA ALA A 633 -22.44 4.74 4.27
C ALA A 633 -22.09 4.53 2.78
N VAL A 634 -20.83 4.23 2.53
CA VAL A 634 -20.30 3.97 1.20
C VAL A 634 -20.67 2.54 0.78
N ASN A 635 -21.05 2.35 -0.47
CA ASN A 635 -21.19 1.01 -1.04
C ASN A 635 -19.80 0.36 -1.15
N THR A 636 -19.63 -0.81 -0.54
CA THR A 636 -18.40 -1.60 -0.59
C THR A 636 -18.77 -3.07 -0.83
N PRO A 637 -18.63 -3.60 -2.06
CA PRO A 637 -18.11 -2.94 -3.26
C PRO A 637 -19.05 -1.86 -3.80
N SER A 638 -18.50 -0.96 -4.62
CA SER A 638 -19.28 0.08 -5.29
C SER A 638 -20.36 -0.49 -6.21
N VAL A 639 -21.40 0.29 -6.49
CA VAL A 639 -22.52 -0.08 -7.37
C VAL A 639 -22.59 0.91 -8.52
N VAL A 640 -22.58 0.40 -9.76
CA VAL A 640 -22.60 1.26 -10.95
C VAL A 640 -23.79 2.22 -10.91
N GLY A 641 -23.51 3.53 -11.00
CA GLY A 641 -24.53 4.59 -11.00
C GLY A 641 -25.14 4.94 -9.63
N SER A 642 -24.68 4.33 -8.53
CA SER A 642 -25.21 4.64 -7.20
C SER A 642 -24.65 5.94 -6.63
N ALA A 643 -25.54 6.76 -6.07
CA ALA A 643 -25.16 7.96 -5.31
C ALA A 643 -24.46 7.64 -3.97
N ASN A 644 -24.47 6.38 -3.53
CA ASN A 644 -23.83 5.94 -2.29
C ASN A 644 -22.41 5.42 -2.51
N ASN A 645 -21.85 5.42 -3.72
CA ASN A 645 -20.42 5.11 -3.92
C ASN A 645 -19.53 6.17 -3.25
N LYS A 646 -18.22 5.92 -3.09
CA LYS A 646 -17.33 6.90 -2.46
C LYS A 646 -17.31 8.21 -3.28
N ASP A 647 -17.44 9.33 -2.58
CA ASP A 647 -17.25 10.65 -3.17
C ASP A 647 -15.75 10.95 -3.34
N TYR A 648 -15.38 11.35 -4.56
CA TYR A 648 -14.00 11.76 -4.89
C TYR A 648 -13.88 13.27 -5.07
N GLY A 649 -12.75 13.82 -4.62
CA GLY A 649 -12.41 15.24 -4.64
C GLY A 649 -11.34 15.57 -5.69
N MET A 650 -10.37 16.44 -5.34
CA MET A 650 -9.21 16.76 -6.20
C MET A 650 -8.14 15.67 -6.10
N ASP A 651 -8.49 14.43 -6.45
CA ASP A 651 -7.64 13.25 -6.20
C ASP A 651 -6.84 12.81 -7.44
N GLY A 652 -6.73 13.70 -8.43
CA GLY A 652 -5.94 13.45 -9.64
C GLY A 652 -4.47 13.85 -9.51
N PRO A 653 -3.67 13.55 -10.55
CA PRO A 653 -2.29 13.98 -10.64
C PRO A 653 -2.16 15.51 -10.75
N VAL A 654 -1.06 16.03 -10.20
CA VAL A 654 -0.65 17.43 -10.32
C VAL A 654 0.67 17.51 -11.12
N THR A 655 0.72 18.41 -12.10
CA THR A 655 1.88 18.68 -12.94
C THR A 655 2.28 20.15 -12.85
N GLY A 656 3.57 20.46 -12.94
CA GLY A 656 4.12 21.80 -12.79
C GLY A 656 5.03 22.16 -13.95
N TYR A 657 4.87 23.37 -14.48
CA TYR A 657 5.80 24.00 -15.41
C TYR A 657 6.48 25.17 -14.71
N VAL A 658 7.78 25.32 -14.90
CA VAL A 658 8.51 26.53 -14.51
C VAL A 658 9.41 26.85 -15.71
N ASP A 659 9.81 28.10 -15.90
CA ASP A 659 10.85 28.47 -16.87
C ASP A 659 12.21 28.52 -16.15
N PRO A 660 13.24 27.76 -16.56
CA PRO A 660 14.49 27.73 -15.81
C PRO A 660 15.41 28.89 -16.22
N THR A 661 15.17 29.47 -17.39
CA THR A 661 15.97 30.53 -18.00
C THR A 661 15.52 31.90 -17.54
N ASP A 662 14.27 32.00 -17.08
CA ASP A 662 13.67 33.25 -16.62
C ASP A 662 13.00 33.05 -15.26
N ALA A 663 13.70 33.46 -14.20
CA ALA A 663 13.19 33.41 -12.83
C ALA A 663 12.01 34.37 -12.58
N THR A 664 11.78 35.35 -13.46
CA THR A 664 10.70 36.33 -13.32
C THR A 664 9.35 35.79 -13.80
N LYS A 665 9.36 34.76 -14.65
CA LYS A 665 8.13 34.11 -15.10
C LYS A 665 7.52 33.26 -13.99
N PRO A 666 6.18 33.27 -13.84
CA PRO A 666 5.51 32.45 -12.85
C PRO A 666 5.67 30.96 -13.17
N ALA A 667 5.49 30.13 -12.14
CA ALA A 667 5.27 28.71 -12.28
C ALA A 667 3.82 28.46 -12.69
N TRP A 668 3.56 27.45 -13.53
CA TRP A 668 2.20 27.01 -13.85
C TRP A 668 1.93 25.64 -13.24
N ILE A 669 0.76 25.47 -12.64
CA ILE A 669 0.35 24.24 -11.96
C ILE A 669 -0.92 23.73 -12.62
N TYR A 670 -0.89 22.49 -13.09
CA TYR A 670 -2.00 21.80 -13.73
C TYR A 670 -2.51 20.70 -12.80
N ALA A 671 -3.78 20.76 -12.41
CA ALA A 671 -4.38 19.81 -11.48
C ALA A 671 -5.56 19.11 -12.13
N ALA A 672 -5.45 17.78 -12.23
CA ALA A 672 -6.52 16.90 -12.68
C ALA A 672 -7.32 16.36 -11.47
N MET A 673 -8.48 15.77 -11.72
CA MET A 673 -9.45 15.38 -10.68
C MET A 673 -9.65 13.87 -10.55
N ARG A 674 -9.17 13.06 -11.52
CA ARG A 674 -9.49 11.62 -11.62
C ARG A 674 -11.01 11.38 -11.52
N ARG A 675 -11.48 10.49 -10.64
CA ARG A 675 -12.92 10.21 -10.38
C ARG A 675 -13.68 11.43 -9.86
N GLY A 676 -12.98 12.44 -9.35
CA GLY A 676 -13.58 13.67 -8.84
C GLY A 676 -14.25 14.53 -9.90
N GLY A 677 -13.81 14.45 -11.16
CA GLY A 677 -14.38 15.26 -12.24
C GLY A 677 -13.72 15.15 -13.61
N ARG A 678 -14.38 15.75 -14.60
CA ARG A 678 -14.02 15.75 -16.02
C ARG A 678 -13.33 17.06 -16.42
N ALA A 679 -12.40 17.55 -15.60
CA ALA A 679 -11.75 18.84 -15.82
C ALA A 679 -10.26 18.84 -15.49
N LEU A 680 -9.54 19.77 -16.13
CA LEU A 680 -8.16 20.13 -15.83
C LEU A 680 -8.12 21.61 -15.46
N TYR A 681 -7.57 21.92 -14.28
CA TYR A 681 -7.38 23.28 -13.79
C TYR A 681 -5.93 23.73 -13.98
N ALA A 682 -5.72 24.98 -14.40
CA ALA A 682 -4.41 25.60 -14.50
C ALA A 682 -4.31 26.84 -13.61
N PHE A 683 -3.24 26.92 -12.85
CA PHE A 683 -2.92 28.03 -11.94
C PHE A 683 -1.57 28.63 -12.30
N SER A 684 -1.40 29.91 -12.00
CA SER A 684 -0.14 30.64 -12.08
C SER A 684 0.32 30.94 -10.65
N VAL A 685 1.59 30.68 -10.35
CA VAL A 685 2.20 30.91 -9.04
C VAL A 685 3.40 31.83 -9.22
N ASP A 686 3.34 33.01 -8.61
CA ASP A 686 4.48 33.91 -8.53
C ASP A 686 5.59 33.25 -7.70
N ARG A 687 6.79 33.11 -8.27
CA ARG A 687 7.90 32.37 -7.62
C ARG A 687 8.51 33.13 -6.44
N THR A 688 8.33 34.44 -6.39
CA THR A 688 8.85 35.34 -5.36
C THR A 688 7.85 35.45 -4.22
N THR A 689 6.62 35.85 -4.51
CA THR A 689 5.58 36.10 -3.50
C THR A 689 4.81 34.84 -3.11
N LEU A 690 4.85 33.78 -3.93
CA LEU A 690 4.03 32.56 -3.82
C LEU A 690 2.53 32.81 -3.98
N ALA A 691 2.12 33.99 -4.45
CA ALA A 691 0.74 34.30 -4.76
C ALA A 691 0.24 33.43 -5.92
N VAL A 692 -1.02 32.98 -5.83
CA VAL A 692 -1.68 32.15 -6.83
C VAL A 692 -2.76 32.94 -7.58
N SER A 693 -2.87 32.72 -8.88
CA SER A 693 -3.99 33.14 -9.71
C SER A 693 -4.49 31.99 -10.58
N ALA A 694 -5.78 32.02 -10.93
CA ALA A 694 -6.31 31.11 -11.94
C ALA A 694 -5.78 31.53 -13.32
N LYS A 695 -5.49 30.56 -14.18
CA LYS A 695 -5.18 30.79 -15.60
C LYS A 695 -6.38 30.44 -16.44
N TRP A 696 -6.77 29.18 -16.39
CA TRP A 696 -7.88 28.62 -17.14
C TRP A 696 -8.26 27.27 -16.55
N LYS A 697 -9.45 26.82 -16.93
CA LYS A 697 -9.90 25.44 -16.79
C LYS A 697 -10.28 24.91 -18.17
N LYS A 698 -10.16 23.60 -18.39
CA LYS A 698 -10.70 22.87 -19.55
C LYS A 698 -11.47 21.64 -19.10
N GLY A 699 -12.44 21.20 -19.90
CA GLY A 699 -13.31 20.06 -19.60
C GLY A 699 -14.76 20.44 -19.34
N CYS A 700 -15.45 19.64 -18.53
CA CYS A 700 -16.88 19.74 -18.26
C CYS A 700 -17.18 19.91 -16.76
N ASP A 701 -18.18 20.73 -16.44
CA ASP A 701 -18.75 20.90 -15.11
C ASP A 701 -20.26 21.19 -15.16
N SER A 702 -20.82 21.73 -14.09
CA SER A 702 -22.25 22.10 -14.00
C SER A 702 -22.67 23.24 -14.95
N ALA A 703 -21.73 24.02 -15.49
CA ALA A 703 -21.99 25.03 -16.51
C ALA A 703 -21.93 24.45 -17.95
N GLY A 704 -21.61 23.15 -18.09
CA GLY A 704 -21.50 22.45 -19.37
C GLY A 704 -20.05 22.11 -19.73
N CYS A 705 -19.84 21.64 -20.96
CA CYS A 705 -18.52 21.34 -21.50
C CYS A 705 -17.98 22.54 -22.29
N MET A 706 -16.69 22.82 -22.12
CA MET A 706 -16.00 23.79 -22.97
C MET A 706 -15.81 23.26 -24.38
N THR A 707 -15.90 24.15 -25.37
CA THR A 707 -15.79 23.81 -26.79
C THR A 707 -14.52 23.00 -27.09
N GLY A 708 -14.69 21.84 -27.72
CA GLY A 708 -13.61 20.92 -28.08
C GLY A 708 -13.21 19.92 -26.98
N PHE A 709 -13.89 19.95 -25.83
CA PHE A 709 -13.66 19.05 -24.69
C PHE A 709 -14.90 18.25 -24.28
N GLU A 710 -15.92 18.19 -25.15
CA GLU A 710 -17.18 17.49 -24.91
C GLU A 710 -16.97 16.00 -24.61
N GLU A 711 -15.98 15.37 -25.25
CA GLU A 711 -15.61 13.97 -25.05
C GLU A 711 -14.49 13.77 -24.00
N MET A 712 -14.14 14.78 -23.21
CA MET A 712 -13.20 14.60 -22.09
C MET A 712 -13.84 13.70 -21.02
N GLY A 713 -13.23 12.58 -20.66
CA GLY A 713 -13.67 11.70 -19.58
C GLY A 713 -13.23 12.23 -18.22
N GLN A 714 -13.34 11.38 -17.19
CA GLN A 714 -12.70 11.64 -15.91
C GLN A 714 -11.19 11.83 -16.11
N SER A 715 -10.63 12.85 -15.48
CA SER A 715 -9.27 13.35 -15.75
C SER A 715 -8.18 12.55 -15.03
N TRP A 716 -7.88 11.35 -15.52
CA TRP A 716 -6.93 10.41 -14.86
C TRP A 716 -5.47 10.61 -15.28
N ALA A 717 -5.26 10.98 -16.54
CA ALA A 717 -3.92 11.11 -17.12
C ALA A 717 -3.12 12.20 -16.43
N THR A 718 -1.83 11.94 -16.17
CA THR A 718 -0.90 13.01 -15.79
C THR A 718 -0.60 13.84 -17.04
N PRO A 719 -0.87 15.17 -17.06
CA PRO A 719 -0.52 16.00 -18.20
C PRO A 719 1.00 16.03 -18.41
N SER A 720 1.42 15.92 -19.66
CA SER A 720 2.83 16.02 -20.08
C SER A 720 3.10 17.39 -20.68
N ILE A 721 4.22 18.00 -20.31
CA ILE A 721 4.66 19.29 -20.85
C ILE A 721 5.86 19.06 -21.77
N VAL A 722 5.86 19.67 -22.95
CA VAL A 722 6.98 19.59 -23.90
C VAL A 722 7.06 20.86 -24.74
N LYS A 723 8.22 21.18 -25.31
CA LYS A 723 8.34 22.21 -26.36
C LYS A 723 8.47 21.52 -27.72
N ALA A 724 8.14 22.18 -28.81
CA ALA A 724 8.31 21.64 -30.15
C ALA A 724 8.81 22.71 -31.12
N ALA A 725 9.72 22.37 -32.04
CA ALA A 725 10.32 23.35 -32.95
C ALA A 725 9.27 24.06 -33.81
N GLY A 726 8.23 23.33 -34.24
CA GLY A 726 7.10 23.85 -35.01
C GLY A 726 6.09 24.70 -34.23
N TYR A 727 6.35 25.05 -32.97
CA TYR A 727 5.42 25.78 -32.13
C TYR A 727 6.10 26.88 -31.30
N GLY A 728 5.61 28.11 -31.42
CA GLY A 728 6.16 29.28 -30.71
C GLY A 728 7.68 29.40 -30.84
N SER A 729 8.21 29.11 -32.03
CA SER A 729 9.65 29.07 -32.35
C SER A 729 10.48 28.16 -31.44
N GLY A 730 9.90 27.07 -30.92
CA GLY A 730 10.56 26.16 -29.99
C GLY A 730 10.61 26.67 -28.55
N ALA A 731 10.08 27.86 -28.26
CA ALA A 731 10.13 28.47 -26.93
C ALA A 731 8.87 28.21 -26.11
N SER A 732 7.72 28.06 -26.77
CA SER A 732 6.41 27.95 -26.10
C SER A 732 6.12 26.49 -25.68
N PRO A 733 5.76 26.25 -24.42
CA PRO A 733 5.39 24.92 -23.94
C PRO A 733 3.99 24.50 -24.43
N LEU A 734 3.88 23.23 -24.79
CA LEU A 734 2.66 22.50 -25.09
C LEU A 734 2.29 21.63 -23.89
N LEU A 735 0.99 21.41 -23.70
CA LEU A 735 0.44 20.47 -22.74
C LEU A 735 -0.28 19.35 -23.49
N ILE A 736 0.11 18.10 -23.25
CA ILE A 736 -0.45 16.91 -23.88
C ILE A 736 -1.06 16.03 -22.80
N MET A 737 -2.31 15.60 -23.01
CA MET A 737 -3.04 14.81 -22.01
C MET A 737 -3.98 13.79 -22.66
N GLY A 738 -4.02 12.59 -22.10
CA GLY A 738 -5.05 11.60 -22.42
C GLY A 738 -6.45 12.09 -22.06
N GLY A 739 -7.43 11.68 -22.86
CA GLY A 739 -8.79 12.19 -22.76
C GLY A 739 -9.53 11.75 -21.51
N GLY A 740 -9.08 10.68 -20.84
CA GLY A 740 -9.61 10.25 -19.55
C GLY A 740 -10.35 8.92 -19.53
N TYR A 741 -10.99 8.64 -18.40
CA TYR A 741 -11.75 7.42 -18.11
C TYR A 741 -13.25 7.67 -18.29
N ASP A 742 -13.96 6.70 -18.88
CA ASP A 742 -15.41 6.71 -18.97
C ASP A 742 -16.00 5.71 -17.99
N VAL A 743 -17.06 6.09 -17.27
CA VAL A 743 -17.72 5.22 -16.27
C VAL A 743 -18.28 3.92 -16.85
N CYS A 744 -18.50 3.86 -18.17
CA CYS A 744 -18.83 2.61 -18.87
C CYS A 744 -17.77 1.50 -18.64
N GLU A 745 -16.53 1.88 -18.34
CA GLU A 745 -15.39 0.96 -18.14
C GLU A 745 -15.46 0.21 -16.81
N ASP A 746 -16.30 0.66 -15.87
CA ASP A 746 -16.50 -0.01 -14.58
C ASP A 746 -17.22 -1.36 -14.77
N ALA A 747 -18.08 -1.54 -15.78
CA ALA A 747 -18.81 -2.79 -15.93
C ALA A 747 -17.90 -4.01 -16.25
N LEU A 748 -18.11 -5.11 -15.53
CA LEU A 748 -17.38 -6.39 -15.69
C LEU A 748 -17.59 -7.05 -17.06
N GLY A 749 -18.73 -6.79 -17.70
CA GLY A 749 -19.09 -7.38 -19.00
C GLY A 749 -18.31 -6.81 -20.19
N PHE A 750 -17.35 -5.89 -19.96
CA PHE A 750 -16.56 -5.23 -21.00
C PHE A 750 -17.43 -4.67 -22.14
N ASN A 751 -18.62 -4.19 -21.76
CA ASN A 751 -19.69 -3.72 -22.63
C ASN A 751 -19.55 -2.25 -23.02
N CYS A 752 -18.47 -1.57 -22.59
CA CYS A 752 -18.09 -0.26 -23.10
C CYS A 752 -17.51 -0.39 -24.53
N THR A 753 -18.37 -0.93 -25.39
CA THR A 753 -18.20 -1.44 -26.75
C THR A 753 -19.54 -1.46 -27.51
N THR A 754 -20.71 -1.29 -26.87
CA THR A 754 -22.02 -1.28 -27.58
C THR A 754 -22.39 0.11 -28.10
N PRO A 755 -22.67 0.27 -29.42
CA PRO A 755 -23.32 1.46 -29.96
C PRO A 755 -24.69 1.68 -29.32
N ALA A 756 -25.13 2.93 -29.24
CA ALA A 756 -26.54 3.24 -29.01
C ALA A 756 -27.41 2.51 -30.07
N SER A 757 -28.24 1.58 -29.58
CA SER A 757 -29.35 0.86 -30.24
C SER A 757 -29.41 0.83 -31.78
N GLY A 758 -29.28 -0.37 -32.38
CA GLY A 758 -30.18 -0.75 -33.50
C GLY A 758 -29.61 -1.13 -34.87
N SER A 759 -28.37 -1.57 -35.04
CA SER A 759 -27.92 -2.09 -36.36
C SER A 759 -27.21 -3.44 -36.29
N THR A 760 -27.79 -4.41 -37.00
CA THR A 760 -27.33 -5.77 -37.27
C THR A 760 -26.08 -5.79 -38.17
N ALA A 761 -25.20 -6.75 -37.89
CA ALA A 761 -24.24 -7.41 -38.78
C ALA A 761 -23.50 -6.56 -39.85
N GLY A 762 -22.25 -6.21 -39.54
CA GLY A 762 -21.27 -5.67 -40.49
C GLY A 762 -20.75 -4.30 -40.05
N LEU A 763 -19.47 -4.23 -39.66
CA LEU A 763 -18.76 -3.07 -39.08
C LEU A 763 -19.08 -2.81 -37.59
N LYS A 764 -18.21 -3.28 -36.69
CA LYS A 764 -18.21 -2.85 -35.27
C LYS A 764 -17.64 -1.41 -35.17
N VAL A 765 -18.44 -0.42 -35.52
CA VAL A 765 -18.13 1.02 -35.37
C VAL A 765 -17.82 1.35 -33.90
N GLN A 766 -16.87 2.27 -33.67
CA GLN A 766 -16.61 2.90 -32.35
C GLN A 766 -17.94 3.26 -31.66
N PRO A 767 -18.13 3.01 -30.35
CA PRO A 767 -19.37 3.40 -29.69
C PRO A 767 -19.51 4.93 -29.74
N ALA A 768 -20.64 5.41 -30.26
CA ALA A 768 -20.97 6.83 -30.21
C ALA A 768 -21.19 7.25 -28.76
N GLY A 769 -20.68 8.42 -28.36
CA GLY A 769 -20.87 8.97 -27.02
C GLY A 769 -19.87 8.52 -25.95
N LEU A 770 -18.81 7.78 -26.31
CA LEU A 770 -17.69 7.55 -25.37
C LEU A 770 -17.02 8.86 -25.03
N THR A 771 -16.78 9.06 -23.74
CA THR A 771 -15.83 10.04 -23.23
C THR A 771 -14.47 9.39 -23.02
N GLY A 772 -13.42 10.18 -22.88
CA GLY A 772 -12.09 9.70 -22.56
C GLY A 772 -11.23 9.27 -23.75
N ASN A 773 -11.83 8.91 -24.89
CA ASN A 773 -11.14 8.35 -26.06
C ASN A 773 -10.53 9.41 -26.98
N ARG A 774 -9.81 10.35 -26.37
CA ARG A 774 -9.11 11.44 -27.04
C ARG A 774 -7.67 11.54 -26.53
N ILE A 775 -6.81 12.22 -27.27
CA ILE A 775 -5.57 12.83 -26.76
C ILE A 775 -5.63 14.30 -27.15
N TYR A 776 -5.51 15.19 -26.16
CA TYR A 776 -5.56 16.63 -26.37
C TYR A 776 -4.15 17.21 -26.39
N ILE A 777 -3.89 18.08 -27.36
CA ILE A 777 -2.69 18.90 -27.44
C ILE A 777 -3.13 20.35 -27.32
N MET A 778 -2.61 21.03 -26.30
CA MET A 778 -2.99 22.38 -25.94
C MET A 778 -1.76 23.29 -25.86
N ASP A 779 -1.99 24.57 -26.08
CA ASP A 779 -1.11 25.62 -25.58
C ASP A 779 -1.10 25.57 -24.04
N ALA A 780 0.07 25.45 -23.42
CA ALA A 780 0.15 25.27 -21.98
C ALA A 780 -0.16 26.57 -21.19
N ASP A 781 0.03 27.75 -21.80
CA ASP A 781 -0.23 29.05 -21.16
C ASP A 781 -1.72 29.39 -21.17
N THR A 782 -2.37 29.23 -22.33
CA THR A 782 -3.74 29.67 -22.59
C THR A 782 -4.78 28.55 -22.52
N GLY A 783 -4.34 27.28 -22.60
CA GLY A 783 -5.24 26.13 -22.70
C GLY A 783 -5.97 26.07 -24.04
N ALA A 784 -5.51 26.82 -25.06
CA ALA A 784 -6.07 26.76 -26.40
C ALA A 784 -5.86 25.36 -26.98
N LEU A 785 -6.92 24.74 -27.49
CA LEU A 785 -6.85 23.43 -28.12
C LEU A 785 -6.23 23.57 -29.51
N LEU A 786 -5.12 22.88 -29.75
CA LEU A 786 -4.36 22.93 -31.01
C LEU A 786 -4.62 21.71 -31.88
N LYS A 787 -4.77 20.54 -31.26
CA LYS A 787 -5.06 19.29 -31.93
C LYS A 787 -5.75 18.33 -30.96
N THR A 788 -6.66 17.54 -31.50
CA THR A 788 -7.24 16.39 -30.81
C THR A 788 -6.99 15.17 -31.67
N PHE A 789 -6.44 14.11 -31.07
CA PHE A 789 -6.43 12.78 -31.67
C PHE A 789 -7.57 11.95 -31.09
N LYS A 790 -8.19 11.13 -31.93
CA LYS A 790 -9.15 10.12 -31.49
C LYS A 790 -8.42 8.82 -31.19
N THR A 791 -8.83 8.09 -30.16
CA THR A 791 -8.35 6.73 -29.85
C THR A 791 -9.51 5.75 -29.81
N PHE A 792 -9.20 4.45 -29.80
CA PHE A 792 -10.21 3.41 -29.73
C PHE A 792 -10.96 3.44 -28.38
N ARG A 793 -10.22 3.53 -27.28
CA ARG A 793 -10.77 3.62 -25.92
C ARG A 793 -10.15 4.75 -25.12
N GLY A 794 -10.60 4.91 -23.88
CA GLY A 794 -10.13 5.97 -22.98
C GLY A 794 -8.62 5.94 -22.79
N VAL A 795 -7.96 7.09 -22.89
CA VAL A 795 -6.52 7.25 -22.60
C VAL A 795 -6.39 7.82 -21.19
N VAL A 796 -6.05 6.96 -20.24
CA VAL A 796 -5.94 7.32 -18.81
C VAL A 796 -4.50 7.38 -18.31
N GLY A 797 -3.57 6.80 -19.05
CA GLY A 797 -2.13 6.87 -18.76
C GLY A 797 -1.51 8.21 -19.19
N ASP A 798 -0.28 8.43 -18.74
CA ASP A 798 0.59 9.50 -19.23
C ASP A 798 0.89 9.32 -20.74
N VAL A 799 0.87 10.43 -21.48
CA VAL A 799 1.38 10.46 -22.86
C VAL A 799 2.87 10.80 -22.79
N LEU A 800 3.74 9.83 -23.02
CA LEU A 800 5.18 10.05 -22.95
C LEU A 800 5.67 10.75 -24.21
N MET A 801 6.25 11.93 -24.07
CA MET A 801 6.89 12.65 -25.18
C MET A 801 8.40 12.44 -25.13
N LEU A 802 8.97 11.93 -26.21
CA LEU A 802 10.40 11.91 -26.46
C LEU A 802 10.85 13.30 -26.93
N THR A 803 12.03 13.69 -26.49
CA THR A 803 12.65 14.97 -26.88
C THR A 803 14.05 14.76 -27.43
N ASP A 804 14.46 15.65 -28.32
CA ASP A 804 15.82 15.70 -28.81
C ASP A 804 16.79 16.27 -27.77
N SER A 805 18.05 16.39 -28.18
CA SER A 805 19.10 17.02 -27.41
C SER A 805 18.93 18.52 -27.20
N ALA A 806 17.82 19.16 -27.59
CA ALA A 806 17.46 20.54 -27.27
C ALA A 806 16.17 20.62 -26.41
N GLY A 807 15.59 19.48 -26.04
CA GLY A 807 14.33 19.42 -25.28
C GLY A 807 13.08 19.63 -26.14
N LEU A 808 13.21 19.52 -27.47
CA LEU A 808 12.12 19.67 -28.42
C LEU A 808 11.54 18.30 -28.80
N ALA A 809 10.22 18.21 -28.90
CA ALA A 809 9.50 16.97 -29.15
C ALA A 809 9.93 16.30 -30.46
N THR A 810 10.16 14.99 -30.41
CA THR A 810 10.48 14.15 -31.57
C THR A 810 9.38 13.15 -31.86
N TYR A 811 8.96 12.36 -30.87
CA TYR A 811 7.84 11.42 -30.97
C TYR A 811 7.07 11.39 -29.65
N GLY A 812 5.84 10.93 -29.67
CA GLY A 812 5.05 10.66 -28.46
C GLY A 812 4.52 9.24 -28.43
N TYR A 813 4.25 8.70 -27.25
CA TYR A 813 3.64 7.38 -27.07
C TYR A 813 2.53 7.41 -26.02
N ALA A 814 1.43 6.71 -26.30
CA ALA A 814 0.29 6.59 -25.42
C ALA A 814 -0.32 5.19 -25.49
N SER A 815 -1.10 4.82 -24.48
CA SER A 815 -1.86 3.58 -24.44
C SER A 815 -3.30 3.84 -23.99
N ASP A 816 -4.23 2.98 -24.41
CA ASP A 816 -5.64 3.10 -24.02
C ASP A 816 -6.17 1.88 -23.23
N LEU A 817 -7.37 2.06 -22.66
CA LEU A 817 -8.10 1.02 -21.93
C LEU A 817 -8.53 -0.16 -22.81
N GLY A 818 -8.33 -0.09 -24.13
CA GLY A 818 -8.57 -1.18 -25.08
C GLY A 818 -7.35 -2.06 -25.30
N GLY A 819 -6.21 -1.72 -24.70
CA GLY A 819 -4.96 -2.44 -24.89
C GLY A 819 -4.22 -2.00 -26.15
N ASP A 820 -4.52 -0.81 -26.68
CA ASP A 820 -3.82 -0.26 -27.84
C ASP A 820 -2.63 0.60 -27.42
N VAL A 821 -1.62 0.65 -28.28
CA VAL A 821 -0.45 1.52 -28.14
C VAL A 821 -0.33 2.40 -29.38
N TYR A 822 -0.18 3.70 -29.18
CA TYR A 822 -0.13 4.71 -30.22
C TYR A 822 1.20 5.45 -30.21
N ARG A 823 1.65 5.88 -31.39
CA ARG A 823 2.77 6.80 -31.61
C ARG A 823 2.25 8.11 -32.19
N ILE A 824 2.72 9.23 -31.65
CA ILE A 824 2.53 10.58 -32.20
C ILE A 824 3.80 10.96 -32.97
N SER A 825 3.62 11.42 -34.20
CA SER A 825 4.68 11.77 -35.15
C SER A 825 4.44 13.15 -35.78
N GLY A 826 5.39 13.62 -36.58
CA GLY A 826 5.26 14.87 -37.34
C GLY A 826 4.35 14.73 -38.56
N LEU A 827 4.79 15.32 -39.67
CA LEU A 827 4.02 15.42 -40.92
C LEU A 827 3.53 14.07 -41.47
N THR A 828 4.31 13.01 -41.25
CA THR A 828 3.94 11.63 -41.60
C THR A 828 4.12 10.71 -40.40
N ALA A 829 3.53 9.51 -40.48
CA ALA A 829 3.66 8.47 -39.47
C ALA A 829 5.13 8.19 -39.08
N ASN A 830 6.08 8.37 -40.00
CA ASN A 830 7.46 7.90 -39.87
C ASN A 830 8.50 9.02 -39.73
N THR A 831 8.04 10.28 -39.71
CA THR A 831 8.91 11.44 -39.52
C THR A 831 8.78 11.97 -38.09
N PRO A 832 9.89 12.36 -37.43
CA PRO A 832 9.82 13.07 -36.15
C PRO A 832 8.97 14.33 -36.27
N ILE A 833 8.42 14.79 -35.14
CA ILE A 833 7.63 16.02 -34.99
C ILE A 833 8.38 17.22 -35.59
N GLY A 834 9.60 17.49 -35.12
CA GLY A 834 10.47 18.53 -35.69
C GLY A 834 9.77 19.89 -35.83
N SER A 835 9.88 20.51 -37.00
CA SER A 835 9.25 21.79 -37.33
C SER A 835 7.76 21.68 -37.71
N THR A 836 7.17 20.48 -37.65
CA THR A 836 5.75 20.30 -37.98
C THR A 836 4.87 21.02 -36.95
N PRO A 837 3.96 21.92 -37.38
CA PRO A 837 3.02 22.56 -36.46
C PRO A 837 2.09 21.54 -35.78
N PRO A 838 1.67 21.75 -34.52
CA PRO A 838 0.83 20.80 -33.77
C PRO A 838 -0.44 20.33 -34.49
N ALA A 839 -1.09 21.21 -35.25
CA ALA A 839 -2.30 20.88 -36.02
C ALA A 839 -2.07 19.76 -37.07
N ASN A 840 -0.84 19.63 -37.54
CA ASN A 840 -0.42 18.69 -38.59
C ASN A 840 0.33 17.47 -38.04
N TRP A 841 0.39 17.31 -36.71
CA TRP A 841 0.92 16.08 -36.12
C TRP A 841 0.01 14.91 -36.47
N THR A 842 0.61 13.74 -36.61
CA THR A 842 -0.07 12.49 -36.96
C THR A 842 -0.02 11.50 -35.81
N ILE A 843 -0.97 10.57 -35.77
CA ILE A 843 -1.01 9.47 -34.81
C ILE A 843 -1.05 8.14 -35.57
N THR A 844 -0.28 7.17 -35.09
CA THR A 844 -0.17 5.83 -35.66
C THR A 844 -0.43 4.80 -34.57
N ARG A 845 -1.22 3.77 -34.86
CA ARG A 845 -1.45 2.66 -33.94
C ARG A 845 -0.33 1.64 -34.11
N VAL A 846 0.54 1.51 -33.11
CA VAL A 846 1.75 0.67 -33.15
C VAL A 846 1.41 -0.76 -32.75
N ALA A 847 0.56 -0.94 -31.74
CA ALA A 847 0.21 -2.28 -31.25
C ALA A 847 -1.24 -2.39 -30.78
N VAL A 848 -1.77 -3.61 -30.87
CA VAL A 848 -3.11 -4.04 -30.45
C VAL A 848 -2.96 -5.26 -29.56
N LEU A 849 -2.91 -5.02 -28.25
CA LEU A 849 -2.59 -6.02 -27.24
C LEU A 849 -3.77 -6.36 -26.32
N GLY A 850 -4.91 -5.67 -26.50
CA GLY A 850 -6.17 -5.94 -25.79
C GLY A 850 -6.73 -7.36 -25.97
N CYS A 851 -6.35 -8.01 -27.07
CA CYS A 851 -6.76 -9.35 -27.45
C CYS A 851 -5.61 -10.12 -28.10
N ASN A 852 -5.82 -11.43 -28.29
CA ASN A 852 -4.83 -12.29 -28.94
C ASN A 852 -4.66 -11.94 -30.42
N VAL A 853 -5.79 -11.71 -31.11
CA VAL A 853 -5.85 -11.55 -32.55
C VAL A 853 -6.80 -10.39 -32.89
N PRO A 854 -6.32 -9.34 -33.58
CA PRO A 854 -7.18 -8.24 -34.03
C PRO A 854 -8.09 -8.69 -35.19
N ALA A 855 -9.16 -7.94 -35.42
CA ALA A 855 -9.97 -8.14 -36.63
C ALA A 855 -9.15 -7.86 -37.91
N ALA A 856 -9.48 -8.52 -39.02
CA ALA A 856 -8.84 -8.23 -40.30
C ALA A 856 -9.10 -6.77 -40.70
N LEU A 857 -8.09 -6.08 -41.22
CA LEU A 857 -8.16 -4.68 -41.66
C LEU A 857 -8.58 -3.68 -40.57
N SER A 858 -8.37 -4.01 -39.29
CA SER A 858 -8.51 -3.11 -38.14
C SER A 858 -7.64 -1.84 -38.19
N ALA A 859 -6.67 -1.79 -39.11
CA ALA A 859 -5.76 -0.67 -39.35
C ALA A 859 -6.26 0.37 -40.39
N GLU A 860 -7.44 0.18 -41.00
CA GLU A 860 -7.91 1.04 -42.11
C GLU A 860 -8.97 2.09 -41.70
N ALA A 861 -8.72 3.36 -42.05
CA ALA A 861 -9.67 4.13 -42.87
C ALA A 861 -8.93 5.17 -43.74
N GLY A 862 -8.49 4.74 -44.93
CA GLY A 862 -8.00 5.65 -45.97
C GLY A 862 -9.12 6.43 -46.67
N THR A 863 -9.88 7.27 -45.95
CA THR A 863 -10.72 8.30 -46.59
C THR A 863 -10.58 9.64 -45.86
N ALA A 864 -10.57 10.73 -46.62
CA ALA A 864 -10.18 12.08 -46.20
C ALA A 864 -11.01 12.73 -45.05
N LEU A 865 -11.96 12.01 -44.44
CA LEU A 865 -12.86 12.51 -43.39
C LEU A 865 -13.05 11.55 -42.20
N ALA A 866 -12.40 10.38 -42.16
CA ALA A 866 -12.55 9.41 -41.06
C ALA A 866 -11.21 9.19 -40.33
N GLU A 867 -11.15 9.46 -39.02
CA GLU A 867 -10.00 9.06 -38.20
C GLU A 867 -9.90 7.51 -38.12
N PRO A 868 -8.71 6.91 -38.23
CA PRO A 868 -8.47 5.61 -38.89
C PRO A 868 -8.66 4.34 -38.04
N PHE A 869 -9.35 4.40 -36.89
CA PHE A 869 -9.36 3.28 -35.94
C PHE A 869 -10.63 2.43 -36.06
N GLY A 870 -10.57 1.42 -36.95
CA GLY A 870 -11.59 0.39 -37.18
C GLY A 870 -11.76 -0.64 -36.04
N THR A 871 -12.48 -1.73 -36.31
CA THR A 871 -12.92 -2.71 -35.31
C THR A 871 -11.75 -3.44 -34.63
N ASN A 872 -11.70 -3.51 -33.29
CA ASN A 872 -10.45 -3.85 -32.60
C ASN A 872 -10.21 -5.36 -32.38
N CYS A 873 -11.16 -6.11 -31.83
CA CYS A 873 -10.94 -7.52 -31.45
C CYS A 873 -12.07 -8.42 -31.94
N THR A 874 -11.71 -9.63 -32.38
CA THR A 874 -12.68 -10.69 -32.75
C THR A 874 -13.25 -11.41 -31.54
N SER A 875 -12.50 -11.45 -30.43
CA SER A 875 -12.92 -11.94 -29.11
C SER A 875 -12.18 -11.15 -28.02
N PRO A 876 -12.87 -10.54 -27.03
CA PRO A 876 -12.22 -9.74 -26.01
C PRO A 876 -11.56 -10.64 -24.95
N ALA A 877 -10.23 -10.63 -24.88
CA ALA A 877 -9.52 -10.89 -23.61
C ALA A 877 -9.61 -9.66 -22.69
N ASN A 878 -9.83 -8.47 -23.28
CA ASN A 878 -10.00 -7.15 -22.66
C ASN A 878 -8.87 -6.74 -21.70
N ARG A 879 -7.63 -6.86 -22.19
CA ARG A 879 -6.45 -6.39 -21.46
C ARG A 879 -6.39 -4.87 -21.48
N LYS A 880 -6.69 -4.24 -20.33
CA LYS A 880 -6.64 -2.78 -20.17
C LYS A 880 -5.21 -2.32 -19.92
N PHE A 881 -4.84 -1.16 -20.47
CA PHE A 881 -3.67 -0.39 -20.03
C PHE A 881 -4.11 0.84 -19.25
N LEU A 882 -3.87 0.85 -17.93
CA LEU A 882 -4.16 2.00 -17.06
C LEU A 882 -2.99 2.99 -16.97
N TYR A 883 -1.83 2.63 -17.53
CA TYR A 883 -0.61 3.42 -17.47
C TYR A 883 0.02 3.54 -18.86
N GLY A 884 0.66 4.68 -19.11
CA GLY A 884 1.42 4.92 -20.33
C GLY A 884 2.73 4.13 -20.35
N PRO A 885 3.30 3.89 -21.55
CA PRO A 885 4.56 3.18 -21.67
C PRO A 885 5.73 3.97 -21.10
N ASP A 886 6.69 3.25 -20.52
CA ASP A 886 8.05 3.74 -20.33
C ASP A 886 8.87 3.44 -21.59
N VAL A 887 9.73 4.36 -22.03
CA VAL A 887 10.42 4.22 -23.32
C VAL A 887 11.93 4.40 -23.18
N VAL A 888 12.68 3.43 -23.70
CA VAL A 888 14.14 3.50 -23.87
C VAL A 888 14.47 3.54 -25.36
N VAL A 889 15.26 4.53 -25.77
CA VAL A 889 15.70 4.70 -27.17
C VAL A 889 17.13 4.17 -27.31
N GLU A 890 17.34 3.23 -28.23
CA GLU A 890 18.66 2.72 -28.61
C GLU A 890 18.84 2.76 -30.12
N GLY A 891 19.65 3.70 -30.61
CA GLY A 891 19.73 3.99 -32.04
C GLY A 891 18.35 4.41 -32.57
N ASP A 892 17.87 3.70 -33.59
CA ASP A 892 16.54 3.93 -34.18
C ASP A 892 15.42 3.10 -33.52
N ILE A 893 15.74 2.21 -32.57
CA ILE A 893 14.75 1.34 -31.93
C ILE A 893 14.29 1.97 -30.62
N HIS A 894 12.97 2.11 -30.49
CA HIS A 894 12.30 2.51 -29.27
C HIS A 894 11.74 1.26 -28.59
N TYR A 895 12.17 0.98 -27.36
CA TYR A 895 11.66 -0.08 -26.52
C TYR A 895 10.59 0.50 -25.60
N LEU A 896 9.33 0.08 -25.75
CA LEU A 896 8.19 0.53 -24.96
C LEU A 896 7.82 -0.55 -23.94
N MET A 897 7.90 -0.24 -22.65
CA MET A 897 7.60 -1.14 -21.54
C MET A 897 6.30 -0.74 -20.84
N LEU A 898 5.29 -1.62 -20.85
CA LEU A 898 3.99 -1.40 -20.23
C LEU A 898 3.29 -2.71 -19.89
N GLY A 899 2.43 -2.72 -18.89
CA GLY A 899 1.74 -3.94 -18.44
C GLY A 899 0.23 -3.81 -18.44
N SER A 900 -0.45 -4.92 -18.73
CA SER A 900 -1.91 -4.97 -18.70
C SER A 900 -2.45 -5.31 -17.31
N GLY A 901 -3.60 -4.73 -17.00
CA GLY A 901 -4.26 -4.92 -15.72
C GLY A 901 -5.39 -3.92 -15.52
N ASN A 902 -6.31 -4.25 -14.62
CA ASN A 902 -7.41 -3.38 -14.24
C ASN A 902 -7.25 -3.02 -12.75
N ARG A 903 -6.22 -2.22 -12.41
CA ARG A 903 -5.98 -1.70 -11.05
C ARG A 903 -7.24 -1.16 -10.39
N GLU A 904 -8.15 -0.57 -11.15
CA GLU A 904 -9.42 -0.05 -10.65
C GLU A 904 -10.31 -1.14 -10.05
N GLN A 905 -10.06 -2.39 -10.38
CA GLN A 905 -10.80 -3.57 -9.97
C GLN A 905 -9.82 -4.66 -9.49
N PRO A 906 -8.96 -4.37 -8.50
CA PRO A 906 -7.83 -5.24 -8.18
C PRO A 906 -8.28 -6.56 -7.55
N ILE A 907 -9.47 -6.59 -6.95
CA ILE A 907 -10.07 -7.77 -6.31
C ILE A 907 -10.89 -8.65 -7.26
N ASN A 908 -11.14 -8.19 -8.50
CA ASN A 908 -12.05 -8.90 -9.40
C ASN A 908 -11.37 -10.07 -10.12
N MET A 909 -12.06 -11.20 -10.17
CA MET A 909 -11.69 -12.41 -10.92
C MET A 909 -12.71 -12.64 -12.06
N PRO A 910 -12.59 -11.93 -13.19
CA PRO A 910 -13.56 -12.02 -14.28
C PRO A 910 -13.61 -13.44 -14.88
N THR A 911 -14.78 -13.83 -15.40
CA THR A 911 -14.98 -15.10 -16.12
C THR A 911 -15.47 -14.81 -17.55
N PRO A 912 -14.75 -15.25 -18.59
CA PRO A 912 -13.48 -15.98 -18.56
C PRO A 912 -12.33 -15.12 -18.02
N ALA A 913 -11.31 -15.77 -17.46
CA ALA A 913 -10.13 -15.08 -16.94
C ALA A 913 -9.39 -14.29 -18.04
N THR A 914 -9.07 -13.04 -17.76
CA THR A 914 -8.17 -12.24 -18.60
C THR A 914 -6.72 -12.59 -18.26
N ASN A 915 -6.01 -13.20 -19.20
CA ASN A 915 -4.56 -13.39 -19.08
C ASN A 915 -3.86 -12.04 -19.27
N ASN A 916 -3.22 -11.51 -18.23
CA ASN A 916 -2.45 -10.28 -18.29
C ASN A 916 -0.96 -10.55 -18.53
N TYR A 917 -0.29 -9.53 -19.07
CA TYR A 917 1.12 -9.59 -19.44
C TYR A 917 1.82 -8.29 -19.12
N PHE A 918 3.13 -8.38 -18.89
CA PHE A 918 4.02 -7.23 -19.01
C PHE A 918 4.72 -7.28 -20.38
N TYR A 919 4.59 -6.21 -21.16
CA TYR A 919 5.06 -6.13 -22.54
C TYR A 919 6.33 -5.32 -22.66
N VAL A 920 7.16 -5.72 -23.63
CA VAL A 920 8.14 -4.85 -24.27
C VAL A 920 7.87 -4.88 -25.77
N ILE A 921 7.69 -3.70 -26.35
CA ILE A 921 7.42 -3.49 -27.78
C ILE A 921 8.62 -2.76 -28.38
N LYS A 922 9.14 -3.26 -29.49
CA LYS A 922 10.12 -2.56 -30.31
C LYS A 922 9.39 -1.81 -31.41
N ASP A 923 9.60 -0.50 -31.45
CA ASP A 923 9.14 0.36 -32.53
C ASP A 923 10.35 0.99 -33.24
N LYS A 924 10.33 0.99 -34.58
CA LYS A 924 11.34 1.68 -35.39
C LYS A 924 10.64 2.73 -36.25
N PRO A 925 10.39 3.93 -35.71
CA PRO A 925 9.51 4.88 -36.36
C PRO A 925 10.03 5.42 -37.69
N THR A 926 11.34 5.40 -37.93
CA THR A 926 11.95 5.87 -39.18
C THR A 926 11.79 4.88 -40.34
N ASP A 927 11.39 3.64 -40.07
CA ASP A 927 11.22 2.60 -41.09
C ASP A 927 9.74 2.45 -41.45
N ALA A 928 9.37 2.90 -42.65
CA ALA A 928 8.01 2.82 -43.15
C ALA A 928 7.48 1.39 -43.33
N SER A 929 8.36 0.41 -43.44
CA SER A 929 8.02 -1.00 -43.56
C SER A 929 7.97 -1.72 -42.20
N TRP A 930 8.28 -1.02 -41.08
CA TRP A 930 8.43 -1.63 -39.77
C TRP A 930 7.19 -2.41 -39.33
N LEU A 931 6.01 -1.77 -39.42
CA LEU A 931 4.75 -2.40 -39.04
C LEU A 931 4.23 -3.35 -40.13
N LEU A 932 4.63 -3.19 -41.40
CA LEU A 932 4.22 -4.05 -42.53
C LEU A 932 4.99 -5.38 -42.57
N SER A 933 6.23 -5.39 -42.09
CA SER A 933 7.15 -6.50 -42.28
C SER A 933 6.81 -7.69 -41.39
N ALA A 934 6.51 -8.84 -42.01
CA ALA A 934 6.31 -10.13 -41.34
C ALA A 934 7.59 -10.67 -40.67
N THR A 935 8.77 -10.19 -41.09
CA THR A 935 10.05 -10.55 -40.48
C THR A 935 10.03 -10.20 -38.99
N ASN A 936 10.38 -11.19 -38.16
CA ASN A 936 10.36 -11.07 -36.69
C ASN A 936 8.97 -10.78 -36.08
N GLY A 937 7.89 -11.14 -36.79
CA GLY A 937 6.65 -11.57 -36.15
C GLY A 937 5.36 -10.83 -36.47
N ASN A 938 5.23 -9.95 -37.45
CA ASN A 938 3.90 -9.39 -37.75
C ASN A 938 2.96 -10.48 -38.35
N SER A 939 2.28 -11.22 -37.48
CA SER A 939 1.27 -12.25 -37.76
C SER A 939 -0.11 -11.81 -37.26
N CYS A 940 -0.47 -10.56 -37.54
CA CYS A 940 -1.65 -9.89 -36.99
C CYS A 940 -2.78 -9.78 -38.00
N ASN A 941 -3.14 -10.89 -38.67
CA ASN A 941 -4.22 -10.94 -39.68
C ASN A 941 -4.08 -9.93 -40.83
N GLY A 942 -2.86 -9.70 -41.31
CA GLY A 942 -2.58 -8.78 -42.41
C GLY A 942 -2.80 -7.30 -42.06
N ASN A 943 -2.79 -6.95 -40.77
CA ASN A 943 -2.84 -5.57 -40.31
C ASN A 943 -1.43 -4.98 -40.14
N ASP A 944 -1.32 -3.67 -40.34
CA ASP A 944 -0.09 -2.89 -40.15
C ASP A 944 0.11 -2.49 -38.69
N VAL A 945 0.01 -3.47 -37.78
CA VAL A 945 0.11 -3.28 -36.33
C VAL A 945 0.80 -4.50 -35.71
N LEU A 946 1.41 -4.30 -34.54
CA LEU A 946 1.87 -5.40 -33.70
C LEU A 946 0.71 -5.94 -32.85
N CYS A 947 0.75 -7.21 -32.45
CA CYS A 947 -0.34 -7.82 -31.67
C CYS A 947 0.16 -8.93 -30.76
N GLN A 948 -0.68 -9.39 -29.83
CA GLN A 948 -0.30 -10.45 -28.89
C GLN A 948 0.16 -11.74 -29.58
N ASN A 949 -0.48 -12.16 -30.68
CA ASN A 949 -0.10 -13.39 -31.39
C ASN A 949 1.35 -13.36 -31.93
N SER A 950 1.93 -12.16 -32.08
CA SER A 950 3.33 -11.97 -32.49
C SER A 950 4.34 -12.07 -31.35
N ALA A 951 3.88 -12.05 -30.10
CA ALA A 951 4.73 -11.87 -28.94
C ALA A 951 5.57 -13.12 -28.65
N ALA A 952 6.89 -12.96 -28.46
CA ALA A 952 7.69 -14.00 -27.83
C ALA A 952 7.40 -14.05 -26.32
N ILE A 953 7.19 -15.25 -25.80
CA ILE A 953 6.86 -15.49 -24.39
C ILE A 953 7.88 -16.49 -23.84
N PRO A 954 8.60 -16.17 -22.75
CA PRO A 954 9.54 -17.09 -22.13
C PRO A 954 8.82 -18.23 -21.38
N THR A 955 9.45 -19.40 -21.29
CA THR A 955 8.99 -20.50 -20.43
C THR A 955 9.51 -20.30 -19.00
N SER A 956 8.62 -20.36 -18.00
CA SER A 956 8.98 -20.40 -16.57
C SER A 956 10.02 -19.34 -16.12
N TYR A 957 9.82 -18.07 -16.49
CA TYR A 957 10.72 -16.95 -16.17
C TYR A 957 12.16 -17.06 -16.73
N ALA A 958 12.39 -17.94 -17.70
CA ALA A 958 13.66 -18.00 -18.42
C ALA A 958 13.92 -16.69 -19.19
N CYS A 959 15.19 -16.38 -19.43
CA CYS A 959 15.55 -15.32 -20.35
C CYS A 959 15.18 -15.72 -21.79
N LEU A 960 14.77 -14.75 -22.61
CA LEU A 960 14.52 -14.97 -24.03
C LEU A 960 15.79 -15.49 -24.72
N SER A 961 15.63 -16.45 -25.64
CA SER A 961 16.69 -16.82 -26.59
C SER A 961 16.97 -15.67 -27.55
N SER A 962 18.10 -15.67 -28.25
CA SER A 962 18.42 -14.63 -29.25
C SER A 962 17.31 -14.47 -30.29
N SER A 963 16.77 -15.57 -30.82
CA SER A 963 15.68 -15.54 -31.81
C SER A 963 14.35 -15.03 -31.25
N GLN A 964 14.09 -15.25 -29.95
CA GLN A 964 12.93 -14.68 -29.26
C GLN A 964 13.13 -13.18 -28.99
N ALA A 965 14.33 -12.79 -28.56
CA ALA A 965 14.69 -11.41 -28.32
C ALA A 965 14.70 -10.58 -29.63
N ASP A 966 14.87 -11.20 -30.80
CA ASP A 966 14.78 -10.55 -32.11
C ASP A 966 13.34 -10.17 -32.51
N LYS A 967 12.32 -10.74 -31.86
CA LYS A 967 10.91 -10.39 -32.12
C LYS A 967 10.62 -8.91 -31.80
N LYS A 968 9.62 -8.37 -32.50
CA LYS A 968 9.17 -6.98 -32.32
C LYS A 968 8.33 -6.78 -31.06
N VAL A 969 7.71 -7.84 -30.55
CA VAL A 969 6.99 -7.84 -29.28
C VAL A 969 7.44 -9.04 -28.47
N PHE A 970 7.65 -8.83 -27.19
CA PHE A 970 7.80 -9.91 -26.24
C PHE A 970 7.07 -9.59 -24.94
N ALA A 971 6.59 -10.63 -24.26
CA ALA A 971 5.66 -10.50 -23.15
C ALA A 971 5.99 -11.49 -22.03
N LEU A 972 6.06 -10.99 -20.80
CA LEU A 972 6.10 -11.81 -19.60
C LEU A 972 4.65 -12.18 -19.22
N PRO A 973 4.30 -13.48 -19.17
CA PRO A 973 2.98 -13.88 -18.70
C PRO A 973 2.90 -13.69 -17.18
N LEU A 974 1.82 -13.07 -16.72
CA LEU A 974 1.52 -12.95 -15.29
C LEU A 974 0.72 -14.17 -14.82
N ALA A 975 0.67 -14.39 -13.50
CA ALA A 975 -0.15 -15.44 -12.91
C ALA A 975 -1.65 -15.22 -13.21
N ALA A 976 -2.46 -16.27 -13.05
CA ALA A 976 -3.90 -16.15 -13.24
C ALA A 976 -4.48 -15.04 -12.35
N TYR A 977 -5.27 -14.15 -12.96
CA TYR A 977 -5.87 -12.95 -12.35
C TYR A 977 -4.89 -11.88 -11.86
N GLU A 978 -3.58 -12.10 -11.95
CA GLU A 978 -2.58 -11.09 -11.61
C GLU A 978 -2.66 -9.92 -12.59
N GLN A 979 -2.51 -8.70 -12.07
CA GLN A 979 -2.70 -7.47 -12.83
C GLN A 979 -1.57 -6.50 -12.55
N VAL A 980 -1.10 -5.79 -13.57
CA VAL A 980 -0.18 -4.66 -13.35
C VAL A 980 -0.95 -3.50 -12.74
N VAL A 981 -0.48 -3.02 -11.58
CA VAL A 981 -1.15 -1.98 -10.78
C VAL A 981 -0.33 -0.71 -10.63
N THR A 982 0.79 -0.59 -11.34
CA THR A 982 1.64 0.61 -11.32
C THR A 982 2.17 0.94 -12.70
N SER A 983 2.57 2.19 -12.90
CA SER A 983 3.39 2.59 -14.05
C SER A 983 4.77 1.91 -13.97
N SER A 984 5.36 1.54 -15.11
CA SER A 984 6.74 1.08 -15.20
C SER A 984 7.75 2.23 -15.16
N ILE A 985 8.98 1.93 -14.75
CA ILE A 985 10.16 2.80 -14.91
C ILE A 985 11.42 1.96 -15.15
N THR A 986 12.22 2.37 -16.13
CA THR A 986 13.45 1.66 -16.53
C THR A 986 14.67 2.46 -16.14
N ALA A 987 15.58 1.81 -15.42
CA ALA A 987 16.87 2.37 -15.04
C ALA A 987 17.95 1.29 -15.11
N PHE A 988 19.08 1.64 -15.73
CA PHE A 988 20.28 0.81 -15.78
C PHE A 988 20.00 -0.62 -16.29
N GLY A 989 19.25 -0.74 -17.41
CA GLY A 989 18.92 -2.04 -17.99
C GLY A 989 17.76 -2.78 -17.31
N THR A 990 17.26 -2.28 -16.17
CA THR A 990 16.20 -2.91 -15.39
C THR A 990 14.91 -2.11 -15.46
N VAL A 991 13.80 -2.76 -15.81
CA VAL A 991 12.46 -2.19 -15.70
C VAL A 991 11.80 -2.67 -14.41
N TYR A 992 11.25 -1.71 -13.66
CA TYR A 992 10.54 -1.91 -12.40
C TYR A 992 9.06 -1.60 -12.55
N PHE A 993 8.22 -2.43 -11.95
CA PHE A 993 6.78 -2.24 -11.82
C PHE A 993 6.27 -3.13 -10.68
N SER A 994 4.99 -3.03 -10.36
CA SER A 994 4.34 -3.86 -9.35
C SER A 994 3.00 -4.38 -9.84
N THR A 995 2.67 -5.59 -9.40
CA THR A 995 1.40 -6.26 -9.65
C THR A 995 0.65 -6.49 -8.34
N ASN A 996 -0.65 -6.74 -8.46
CA ASN A 996 -1.47 -7.34 -7.42
C ASN A 996 -2.22 -8.53 -8.03
N GLN A 997 -2.31 -9.62 -7.27
CA GLN A 997 -3.11 -10.77 -7.62
C GLN A 997 -4.21 -10.95 -6.58
N PRO A 998 -5.49 -10.89 -6.95
CA PRO A 998 -6.57 -11.22 -6.04
C PRO A 998 -6.44 -12.69 -5.62
N ILE A 999 -6.64 -12.96 -4.34
CA ILE A 999 -6.84 -14.32 -3.84
C ILE A 999 -8.34 -14.53 -3.60
N THR A 1000 -8.83 -15.76 -3.68
CA THR A 1000 -10.23 -16.03 -3.37
C THR A 1000 -10.46 -15.78 -1.88
N PRO A 1001 -11.44 -14.93 -1.48
CA PRO A 1001 -11.80 -14.80 -0.09
C PRO A 1001 -12.18 -16.16 0.49
N VAL A 1002 -11.52 -16.58 1.57
CA VAL A 1002 -11.90 -17.80 2.29
C VAL A 1002 -13.17 -17.50 3.08
N ALA A 1003 -14.21 -18.31 2.92
CA ALA A 1003 -15.48 -18.11 3.65
C ALA A 1003 -15.23 -18.10 5.17
N GLY A 1004 -15.70 -17.05 5.86
CA GLY A 1004 -15.46 -16.86 7.29
C GLY A 1004 -14.07 -16.31 7.65
N SER A 1005 -13.20 -16.01 6.66
CA SER A 1005 -11.96 -15.28 6.89
C SER A 1005 -12.22 -13.81 7.09
N CYS A 1006 -11.48 -13.22 8.01
CA CYS A 1006 -11.56 -11.79 8.30
C CYS A 1006 -10.20 -11.10 8.35
N THR A 1007 -9.22 -11.75 7.75
CA THR A 1007 -8.13 -11.00 7.15
C THR A 1007 -8.69 -10.28 5.94
N GLY A 1008 -8.57 -8.95 5.93
CA GLY A 1008 -8.73 -8.17 4.70
C GLY A 1008 -7.83 -8.78 3.64
N ASN A 1009 -8.41 -9.20 2.54
CA ASN A 1009 -7.70 -9.82 1.44
C ASN A 1009 -7.08 -8.72 0.58
N LEU A 1010 -5.85 -8.34 0.92
CA LEU A 1010 -5.08 -7.34 0.18
C LEU A 1010 -4.45 -7.91 -1.11
N GLY A 1011 -4.76 -9.15 -1.47
CA GLY A 1011 -4.14 -9.86 -2.58
C GLY A 1011 -2.64 -10.13 -2.37
N ILE A 1012 -2.02 -10.81 -3.34
CA ILE A 1012 -0.58 -11.01 -3.37
C ILE A 1012 0.04 -9.87 -4.17
N ALA A 1013 0.78 -8.99 -3.50
CA ALA A 1013 1.48 -7.88 -4.12
C ALA A 1013 2.92 -8.27 -4.48
N ARG A 1014 3.36 -7.95 -5.70
CA ARG A 1014 4.69 -8.32 -6.20
C ARG A 1014 5.37 -7.14 -6.91
N PRO A 1015 6.46 -6.59 -6.37
CA PRO A 1015 7.35 -5.74 -7.15
C PRO A 1015 8.25 -6.58 -8.06
N TYR A 1016 8.31 -6.24 -9.34
CA TYR A 1016 9.11 -6.87 -10.37
C TYR A 1016 10.36 -6.05 -10.70
N ALA A 1017 11.44 -6.75 -11.06
CA ALA A 1017 12.67 -6.21 -11.62
C ALA A 1017 13.11 -7.09 -12.80
N LEU A 1018 12.85 -6.63 -14.02
CA LEU A 1018 13.16 -7.37 -15.26
C LEU A 1018 14.28 -6.70 -16.03
N ASN A 1019 15.13 -7.48 -16.68
CA ASN A 1019 15.95 -6.94 -17.76
C ASN A 1019 15.04 -6.69 -18.97
N TYR A 1020 14.95 -5.43 -19.42
CA TYR A 1020 13.97 -5.07 -20.45
C TYR A 1020 14.28 -5.66 -21.84
N LYS A 1021 15.50 -6.17 -22.09
CA LYS A 1021 15.87 -6.81 -23.36
C LYS A 1021 15.62 -8.32 -23.36
N THR A 1022 15.63 -8.96 -22.19
CA THR A 1022 15.56 -10.43 -22.08
C THR A 1022 14.33 -10.94 -21.35
N LEU A 1023 13.56 -10.06 -20.68
CA LEU A 1023 12.48 -10.39 -19.73
C LEU A 1023 12.89 -11.31 -18.57
N GLY A 1024 14.17 -11.64 -18.43
CA GLY A 1024 14.68 -12.38 -17.29
C GLY A 1024 14.73 -11.51 -16.03
N SER A 1025 14.88 -12.14 -14.88
CA SER A 1025 15.15 -11.42 -13.63
C SER A 1025 16.41 -10.56 -13.78
N ALA A 1026 16.32 -9.30 -13.33
CA ALA A 1026 17.48 -8.43 -13.24
C ALA A 1026 18.32 -8.65 -11.97
N THR A 1027 17.80 -9.43 -11.01
CA THR A 1027 18.42 -9.63 -9.69
C THR A 1027 18.80 -11.07 -9.40
N LYS A 1028 18.37 -12.02 -10.24
CA LYS A 1028 18.59 -13.47 -10.09
C LYS A 1028 19.03 -14.04 -11.44
N ALA A 1029 19.63 -15.23 -11.42
CA ALA A 1029 19.94 -15.95 -12.66
C ALA A 1029 18.67 -16.22 -13.47
N CYS A 1030 18.80 -16.39 -14.79
CA CYS A 1030 17.69 -16.74 -15.67
C CYS A 1030 16.93 -17.96 -15.13
N GLY A 1031 15.59 -17.88 -15.08
CA GLY A 1031 14.72 -18.90 -14.47
C GLY A 1031 14.36 -18.63 -13.00
N GLY A 1032 15.05 -17.69 -12.32
CA GLY A 1032 14.62 -17.19 -11.01
C GLY A 1032 13.41 -16.27 -11.13
N ALA A 1033 12.51 -16.31 -10.14
CA ALA A 1033 11.34 -15.44 -10.11
C ALA A 1033 11.77 -13.95 -10.13
N PRO A 1034 11.30 -13.14 -11.10
CA PRO A 1034 11.77 -11.77 -11.28
C PRO A 1034 11.12 -10.76 -10.33
N PHE A 1035 10.55 -11.25 -9.24
CA PHE A 1035 9.82 -10.47 -8.25
C PHE A 1035 10.10 -10.97 -6.84
N GLU A 1036 9.70 -10.15 -5.87
CA GLU A 1036 9.53 -10.54 -4.47
C GLU A 1036 8.02 -10.53 -4.12
N VAL A 1037 7.62 -11.20 -3.04
CA VAL A 1037 6.24 -11.16 -2.54
C VAL A 1037 6.20 -10.29 -1.28
N LEU A 1038 5.35 -9.26 -1.28
CA LEU A 1038 5.19 -8.38 -0.13
C LEU A 1038 4.30 -9.04 0.93
N THR A 1039 4.80 -9.15 2.15
CA THR A 1039 4.07 -9.78 3.27
C THR A 1039 2.75 -9.08 3.58
N ALA A 1040 2.70 -7.77 3.41
CA ALA A 1040 1.50 -6.97 3.65
C ALA A 1040 0.46 -7.04 2.52
N GLY A 1041 0.79 -7.58 1.35
CA GLY A 1041 -0.05 -7.47 0.15
C GLY A 1041 -0.27 -6.01 -0.28
N GLY A 1042 -1.44 -5.74 -0.87
CA GLY A 1042 -1.92 -4.37 -1.15
C GLY A 1042 -1.55 -3.83 -2.52
N LEU A 1043 -1.67 -2.52 -2.69
CA LEU A 1043 -1.23 -1.80 -3.88
C LEU A 1043 0.04 -1.02 -3.54
N SER A 1044 1.17 -1.43 -4.12
CA SER A 1044 2.40 -0.64 -4.02
C SER A 1044 2.25 0.68 -4.80
N PRO A 1045 2.82 1.80 -4.32
CA PRO A 1045 2.98 3.00 -5.14
C PRO A 1045 3.81 2.71 -6.40
N SER A 1046 3.60 3.52 -7.45
CA SER A 1046 4.46 3.45 -8.64
C SER A 1046 5.93 3.71 -8.29
N PRO A 1047 6.88 2.94 -8.84
CA PRO A 1047 8.30 3.11 -8.59
C PRO A 1047 8.81 4.49 -8.98
N VAL A 1048 9.73 5.01 -8.16
CA VAL A 1048 10.39 6.31 -8.36
C VAL A 1048 11.89 6.10 -8.34
N VAL A 1049 12.55 6.46 -9.44
CA VAL A 1049 14.02 6.38 -9.59
C VAL A 1049 14.60 7.78 -9.70
N GLY A 1050 15.77 7.98 -9.10
CA GLY A 1050 16.47 9.26 -9.15
C GLY A 1050 17.87 9.19 -8.54
N LYS A 1051 18.52 10.36 -8.45
CA LYS A 1051 19.66 10.58 -7.55
C LYS A 1051 19.21 11.49 -6.42
N VAL A 1052 19.60 11.24 -5.18
CA VAL A 1052 19.31 12.10 -4.04
C VAL A 1052 20.61 12.63 -3.48
N LYS A 1053 20.65 13.92 -3.12
CA LYS A 1053 21.75 14.49 -2.33
C LYS A 1053 21.42 14.34 -0.85
N LEU A 1054 22.11 13.44 -0.16
CA LEU A 1054 21.92 13.17 1.26
C LEU A 1054 22.40 14.35 2.13
N ASP A 1055 22.04 14.31 3.41
CA ASP A 1055 22.36 15.38 4.37
C ASP A 1055 23.88 15.52 4.61
N ASP A 1056 24.65 14.45 4.38
CA ASP A 1056 26.12 14.45 4.41
C ASP A 1056 26.77 14.98 3.13
N GLY A 1057 25.97 15.37 2.13
CA GLY A 1057 26.42 15.89 0.84
C GLY A 1057 26.66 14.82 -0.23
N SER A 1058 26.61 13.52 0.10
CA SER A 1058 26.77 12.44 -0.87
C SER A 1058 25.59 12.36 -1.85
N ILE A 1059 25.86 11.95 -3.09
CA ILE A 1059 24.82 11.76 -4.11
C ILE A 1059 24.63 10.27 -4.35
N VAL A 1060 23.41 9.78 -4.08
CA VAL A 1060 23.09 8.35 -4.13
C VAL A 1060 21.99 8.10 -5.16
N PRO A 1061 22.23 7.27 -6.19
CA PRO A 1061 21.17 6.75 -7.05
C PRO A 1061 20.26 5.83 -6.24
N PHE A 1062 18.95 5.99 -6.36
CA PHE A 1062 17.97 5.25 -5.58
C PHE A 1062 16.77 4.82 -6.41
N CYS A 1063 16.07 3.81 -5.91
CA CYS A 1063 14.69 3.53 -6.28
C CYS A 1063 13.80 3.33 -5.05
N ILE A 1064 12.68 4.03 -4.98
CA ILE A 1064 11.59 3.77 -4.01
C ILE A 1064 10.50 2.94 -4.71
N SER A 1065 9.85 2.04 -3.98
CA SER A 1065 8.80 1.13 -4.48
C SER A 1065 9.29 0.07 -5.48
N CYS A 1066 10.61 -0.09 -5.63
CA CYS A 1066 11.20 -1.16 -6.46
C CYS A 1066 11.23 -2.54 -5.78
N THR A 1067 11.26 -2.59 -4.45
CA THR A 1067 11.38 -3.85 -3.68
C THR A 1067 10.40 -3.93 -2.51
N GLY A 1068 9.50 -2.95 -2.39
CA GLY A 1068 8.55 -2.77 -1.29
C GLY A 1068 8.03 -1.33 -1.26
N PRO A 1069 6.81 -1.06 -0.78
CA PRO A 1069 6.05 0.15 -1.08
C PRO A 1069 6.77 1.45 -0.75
N LEU A 1070 7.47 1.54 0.39
CA LEU A 1070 8.26 2.70 0.78
C LEU A 1070 9.76 2.39 0.95
N LYS A 1071 10.16 1.13 0.76
CA LYS A 1071 11.53 0.68 1.00
C LYS A 1071 12.45 1.20 -0.10
N PRO A 1072 13.38 2.12 0.21
CA PRO A 1072 14.31 2.60 -0.78
C PRO A 1072 15.40 1.54 -1.02
N LYS A 1073 15.82 1.42 -2.26
CA LYS A 1073 16.96 0.61 -2.68
C LYS A 1073 18.00 1.53 -3.28
N LYS A 1074 19.26 1.42 -2.83
CA LYS A 1074 20.39 2.03 -3.52
C LYS A 1074 20.57 1.33 -4.87
N LEU A 1075 20.73 2.11 -5.93
CA LEU A 1075 21.10 1.61 -7.24
C LEU A 1075 22.61 1.77 -7.40
N ASP A 1076 23.29 0.71 -7.84
CA ASP A 1076 24.74 0.69 -8.06
C ASP A 1076 25.01 0.59 -9.57
N PRO A 1077 24.89 1.69 -10.33
CA PRO A 1077 25.15 1.66 -11.76
C PRO A 1077 26.64 1.52 -12.05
N ASP A 1078 26.99 0.90 -13.18
CA ASP A 1078 28.34 0.96 -13.73
C ASP A 1078 28.75 2.44 -13.93
N ALA A 1079 30.02 2.76 -13.66
CA ALA A 1079 30.53 4.14 -13.58
C ALA A 1079 30.29 5.02 -14.83
N GLY A 1080 29.92 4.42 -15.98
CA GLY A 1080 29.59 5.11 -17.23
C GLY A 1080 28.10 5.15 -17.60
N ALA A 1081 27.21 4.48 -16.87
CA ALA A 1081 25.80 4.37 -17.25
C ALA A 1081 24.98 5.59 -16.78
N GLN A 1082 24.40 6.33 -17.74
CA GLN A 1082 23.42 7.35 -17.42
C GLN A 1082 22.07 6.67 -17.10
N PRO A 1083 21.35 7.08 -16.04
CA PRO A 1083 20.00 6.57 -15.81
C PRO A 1083 19.09 6.98 -16.96
N SER A 1084 18.43 6.00 -17.58
CA SER A 1084 17.35 6.20 -18.56
C SER A 1084 16.01 6.53 -17.91
N ALA A 1085 15.98 6.77 -16.59
CA ALA A 1085 14.74 6.92 -15.84
C ALA A 1085 13.87 7.99 -16.46
N LYS A 1086 12.55 7.72 -16.57
CA LYS A 1086 11.50 8.69 -16.91
C LYS A 1086 11.91 10.08 -16.45
N VAL A 1087 12.43 10.88 -17.38
CA VAL A 1087 12.28 12.31 -17.26
C VAL A 1087 10.78 12.50 -17.51
N LYS A 1088 9.95 12.28 -16.48
CA LYS A 1088 8.74 13.10 -16.36
C LYS A 1088 9.27 14.48 -16.63
N THR A 1089 8.83 15.12 -17.72
CA THR A 1089 9.38 16.38 -18.23
C THR A 1089 9.24 17.49 -17.20
N TYR A 1090 10.07 17.41 -16.17
CA TYR A 1090 10.57 18.44 -15.33
C TYR A 1090 12.01 18.57 -15.82
N TRP A 1091 12.16 19.38 -16.86
CA TRP A 1091 13.44 19.95 -17.29
C TRP A 1091 14.31 19.11 -18.22
N TYR A 1092 14.96 19.84 -19.13
CA TYR A 1092 15.94 19.38 -20.11
C TYR A 1092 17.36 19.76 -19.66
N ILE A 1093 18.38 19.00 -20.09
CA ILE A 1093 19.81 19.17 -19.78
C ILE A 1093 20.59 19.43 -21.08
N LYS A 1094 21.37 20.53 -21.12
CA LYS A 1094 22.47 20.74 -22.06
C LYS A 1094 23.79 20.30 -21.39
N LYS A 1095 24.65 19.56 -22.10
CA LYS A 1095 26.07 19.40 -21.74
C LYS A 1095 26.87 20.65 -22.09
#